data_AF-A0A8S2KCJ4-F1
#
_entry.id   AF-A0A8S2KCJ4-F1
#
_cell.length_a   1.000
_cell.length_b   1.000
_cell.length_c   1.000
_cell.angle_alpha   90.00
_cell.angle_beta   90.00
_cell.angle_gamma   90.00
#
_symmetry.space_group_name_H-M   'P 1'
#
loop_
_entity.id
_entity.type
_entity.pdbx_description
1 polymer ?
#
loop_
_entity_poly.entity_id
_entity_poly.type
_entity_poly.pdbx_seq_one_letter_code
_entity_poly.pdbx_strand_id
1 'polypeptide(L)'
;MILSIILIFALHQIKNYGVVADIDDVSGQLTLIRVYYNMPGLSAVAFKKGEIIAQGASGYRRQGDLSPLLVTDPINLGSCSKWMTATVAGRLVDQNILSWTTQVHECFPNYNSFNSAFRNATLEQFLAHRSGVQQSTTFYSRHLSELLLQKGSFRQIRYWVAETVLKDAPEVQPGEFLYANQGYAVAAAMMEQITGRDWESLIQEYVFNPLDMTSAKIGLVYNQTMPPMTPVGHDLPFNHTVAIPRPVPSAILLYNDQAATGPAGYIACTLQDWAKFLHAHVIAQSTGYLTAETAAKLKRPFIGVEGYGLGVAAYNRSWATPGQALVHSGDIFGQDTVFWMTPGRDLIVAAYTNCRSDDKSTGLALDNAAGMLIGNVLIALGVVSGLAVIVGLIQTCAWYSRTGKEIIDLPTLGKLLLHILGTVSTLIFLVIAGVSVWWLILFKIQYNGTFESNISTPQSTFKMLLIVSFILKTVDILHLIIRQSRIDIFFIDWERSKSGTANTVSAWRTCFVANEFNEIQTFRRIHVAFHLLFTLFFLKVINLENIASIDSRFANASLPISSNYTMEYESIFRSGTGFLVLLGTVFIQYFFYILIYQRLVEDKIINFVDLCSFSNISIFILDQNRHGYYIHGRSPHGITDVNIKDMIMNLERESRLMSVGRGLEANSPEQSFIMKINRTFRSQYDLLFRKYDVRKSK
;
A
#
# COMPACT_ATOMS: atom_id res chain seq x y z
N MET A 1 -9.50 6.42 -0.79
CA MET A 1 -9.25 5.61 0.41
C MET A 1 -8.94 4.15 0.05
N ILE A 2 -9.88 3.35 -0.46
CA ILE A 2 -9.59 1.97 -0.92
C ILE A 2 -8.58 1.97 -2.09
N LEU A 3 -8.76 2.85 -3.07
CA LEU A 3 -7.77 3.07 -4.15
C LEU A 3 -6.40 3.54 -3.65
N SER A 4 -6.35 4.24 -2.51
CA SER A 4 -5.14 4.79 -1.90
C SER A 4 -4.37 3.68 -1.17
N ILE A 5 -5.08 2.79 -0.48
CA ILE A 5 -4.53 1.59 0.16
C ILE A 5 -4.03 0.63 -0.93
N ILE A 6 -4.81 0.41 -1.99
CA ILE A 6 -4.39 -0.39 -3.16
C ILE A 6 -3.13 0.24 -3.79
N LEU A 7 -3.07 1.56 -4.00
CA LEU A 7 -1.89 2.24 -4.55
C LEU A 7 -0.61 2.07 -3.71
N ILE A 8 -0.74 2.14 -2.39
CA ILE A 8 0.39 1.97 -1.46
C ILE A 8 0.90 0.52 -1.50
N PHE A 9 0.00 -0.45 -1.60
CA PHE A 9 0.34 -1.85 -1.88
C PHE A 9 0.89 -2.07 -3.30
N ALA A 10 0.77 -1.13 -4.25
CA ALA A 10 1.31 -1.25 -5.61
C ALA A 10 2.77 -0.83 -5.72
N LEU A 11 3.15 0.14 -4.90
CA LEU A 11 4.41 0.86 -5.03
C LEU A 11 5.58 0.17 -4.33
N HIS A 12 5.33 -0.65 -3.32
CA HIS A 12 6.36 -1.39 -2.59
C HIS A 12 7.01 -2.53 -3.42
N GLN A 13 6.64 -2.66 -4.69
CA GLN A 13 6.47 -3.99 -5.28
C GLN A 13 7.11 -4.17 -6.66
N ILE A 14 7.99 -3.23 -7.04
CA ILE A 14 8.95 -3.44 -8.12
C ILE A 14 10.33 -3.59 -7.48
N LYS A 15 10.60 -4.78 -6.93
CA LYS A 15 11.95 -5.26 -6.61
C LYS A 15 12.11 -6.67 -7.17
N ASN A 16 12.72 -6.74 -8.35
CA ASN A 16 13.60 -7.82 -8.75
C ASN A 16 14.72 -7.14 -9.54
N TYR A 17 15.91 -7.10 -8.95
CA TYR A 17 17.21 -7.36 -9.58
C TYR A 17 18.32 -6.83 -8.67
N GLY A 18 19.07 -7.77 -8.08
CA GLY A 18 20.52 -7.64 -7.89
C GLY A 18 21.04 -6.95 -6.63
N VAL A 19 21.45 -7.80 -5.67
CA VAL A 19 22.65 -7.70 -4.81
C VAL A 19 22.58 -6.80 -3.56
N VAL A 20 22.88 -7.47 -2.42
CA VAL A 20 22.88 -7.10 -0.99
C VAL A 20 21.49 -6.92 -0.35
N ALA A 21 21.13 -7.85 0.53
CA ALA A 21 19.88 -7.84 1.29
C ALA A 21 19.96 -6.81 2.43
N ASP A 22 19.68 -5.54 2.12
CA ASP A 22 19.33 -4.58 3.16
C ASP A 22 17.97 -4.96 3.74
N ILE A 23 17.91 -5.11 5.07
CA ILE A 23 16.66 -5.33 5.81
C ILE A 23 15.73 -4.14 5.53
N ASP A 24 14.50 -4.42 5.10
CA ASP A 24 13.54 -3.36 4.78
C ASP A 24 13.02 -2.67 6.06
N ASP A 25 13.29 -1.36 6.23
CA ASP A 25 12.77 -0.58 7.35
C ASP A 25 11.29 -0.24 7.12
N VAL A 26 10.42 -0.74 8.00
CA VAL A 26 8.96 -0.54 7.93
C VAL A 26 8.41 0.47 8.94
N SER A 27 9.27 1.22 9.63
CA SER A 27 8.90 2.18 10.68
C SER A 27 7.94 3.27 10.17
N GLY A 28 8.11 3.72 8.92
CA GLY A 28 7.23 4.69 8.28
C GLY A 28 5.79 4.17 8.12
N GLN A 29 5.63 2.92 7.65
CA GLN A 29 4.33 2.31 7.49
C GLN A 29 3.68 2.01 8.85
N LEU A 30 4.47 1.55 9.83
CA LEU A 30 4.00 1.35 11.20
C LEU A 30 3.49 2.65 11.83
N THR A 31 4.09 3.80 11.50
CA THR A 31 3.61 5.10 11.97
C THR A 31 2.17 5.39 11.54
N LEU A 32 1.79 5.02 10.32
CA LEU A 32 0.43 5.24 9.82
C LEU A 32 -0.59 4.42 10.62
N ILE A 33 -0.27 3.15 10.86
CA ILE A 33 -1.10 2.24 11.65
C ILE A 33 -1.18 2.74 13.10
N ARG A 34 -0.03 3.04 13.70
CA ARG A 34 0.09 3.56 15.06
C ARG A 34 -0.76 4.80 15.29
N VAL A 35 -0.66 5.81 14.41
CA VAL A 35 -1.43 7.05 14.50
C VAL A 35 -2.92 6.80 14.31
N TYR A 36 -3.30 5.99 13.31
CA TYR A 36 -4.71 5.69 13.04
C TYR A 36 -5.41 5.04 14.24
N TYR A 37 -4.72 4.15 14.95
CA TYR A 37 -5.24 3.46 16.13
C TYR A 37 -4.89 4.13 17.47
N ASN A 38 -4.28 5.31 17.46
CA ASN A 38 -3.88 6.05 18.67
C ASN A 38 -2.94 5.27 19.62
N MET A 39 -2.04 4.45 19.05
CA MET A 39 -1.08 3.67 19.82
C MET A 39 0.15 4.52 20.20
N PRO A 40 0.69 4.41 21.43
CA PRO A 40 1.93 5.10 21.81
C PRO A 40 3.13 4.63 21.00
N GLY A 41 3.27 3.30 20.84
CA GLY A 41 4.35 2.66 20.11
C GLY A 41 3.89 1.37 19.42
N LEU A 42 4.46 1.08 18.25
CA LEU A 42 4.16 -0.09 17.43
C LEU A 42 5.45 -0.56 16.75
N SER A 43 5.75 -1.85 16.80
CA SER A 43 6.90 -2.46 16.13
C SER A 43 6.51 -3.76 15.43
N ALA A 44 7.24 -4.14 14.39
CA ALA A 44 7.01 -5.37 13.67
C ALA A 44 8.29 -5.91 13.02
N VAL A 45 8.29 -7.21 12.75
CA VAL A 45 9.36 -7.93 12.05
C VAL A 45 8.74 -8.93 11.06
N ALA A 46 9.35 -9.05 9.90
CA ALA A 46 9.09 -10.13 8.94
C ALA A 46 10.37 -10.94 8.74
N PHE A 47 10.21 -12.26 8.81
CA PHE A 47 11.27 -13.23 8.72
C PHE A 47 10.93 -14.23 7.63
N LYS A 48 11.90 -14.56 6.77
CA LYS A 48 11.71 -15.47 5.66
C LYS A 48 12.98 -16.24 5.39
N LYS A 49 12.89 -17.57 5.31
CA LYS A 49 14.04 -18.44 5.00
C LYS A 49 15.25 -18.23 5.92
N GLY A 50 15.03 -18.15 7.22
CA GLY A 50 16.14 -17.97 8.16
C GLY A 50 16.65 -16.54 8.34
N GLU A 51 16.10 -15.55 7.63
CA GLU A 51 16.59 -14.17 7.65
C GLU A 51 15.48 -13.15 7.92
N ILE A 52 15.82 -12.05 8.60
CA ILE A 52 14.94 -10.88 8.72
C ILE A 52 14.90 -10.19 7.35
N ILE A 53 13.72 -10.10 6.74
CA ILE A 53 13.52 -9.41 5.45
C ILE A 53 12.97 -8.00 5.62
N ALA A 54 12.32 -7.71 6.76
CA ALA A 54 11.81 -6.39 7.10
C ALA A 54 11.69 -6.25 8.63
N GLN A 55 11.92 -5.05 9.17
CA GLN A 55 11.64 -4.74 10.57
C GLN A 55 11.46 -3.23 10.78
N GLY A 56 10.80 -2.83 11.85
CA GLY A 56 10.68 -1.41 12.19
C GLY A 56 10.00 -1.18 13.53
N ALA A 57 10.18 0.01 14.07
CA ALA A 57 9.52 0.49 15.28
C ALA A 57 9.10 1.95 15.10
N SER A 58 7.92 2.30 15.60
CA SER A 58 7.37 3.65 15.52
C SER A 58 6.79 4.06 16.87
N GLY A 59 6.94 5.34 17.20
CA GLY A 59 6.38 5.93 18.41
C GLY A 59 7.32 5.81 19.60
N TYR A 60 6.73 5.75 20.79
CA TYR A 60 7.46 5.99 22.03
C TYR A 60 7.27 4.85 23.03
N ARG A 61 8.29 4.63 23.85
CA ARG A 61 8.22 3.68 24.97
C ARG A 61 7.16 4.05 26.00
N ARG A 62 6.85 5.35 26.14
CA ARG A 62 5.86 5.88 27.08
C ARG A 62 5.12 7.07 26.51
N GLN A 63 3.80 7.09 26.65
CA GLN A 63 2.97 8.22 26.26
C GLN A 63 3.38 9.48 27.02
N GLY A 64 3.54 10.59 26.29
CA GLY A 64 3.95 11.88 26.84
C GLY A 64 5.46 12.02 27.09
N ASP A 65 6.26 11.02 26.72
CA ASP A 65 7.72 11.06 26.76
C ASP A 65 8.28 10.85 25.34
N LEU A 66 9.45 11.41 25.04
CA LEU A 66 10.07 11.36 23.70
C LEU A 66 11.02 10.17 23.50
N SER A 67 11.15 9.26 24.47
CA SER A 67 12.00 8.07 24.33
C SER A 67 11.44 7.15 23.25
N PRO A 68 12.17 6.95 22.14
CA PRO A 68 11.66 6.18 21.00
C PRO A 68 11.51 4.70 21.36
N LEU A 69 10.48 4.06 20.82
CA LEU A 69 10.38 2.61 20.79
C LEU A 69 11.43 2.08 19.79
N LEU A 70 12.23 1.10 20.20
CA LEU A 70 13.30 0.54 19.37
C LEU A 70 12.99 -0.92 18.99
N VAL A 71 13.48 -1.35 17.82
CA VAL A 71 13.40 -2.76 17.40
C VAL A 71 14.19 -3.71 18.32
N THR A 72 15.10 -3.17 19.14
CA THR A 72 15.88 -3.90 20.14
C THR A 72 15.24 -3.90 21.52
N ASP A 73 14.07 -3.29 21.68
CA ASP A 73 13.39 -3.26 22.96
C ASP A 73 12.89 -4.66 23.34
N PRO A 74 13.06 -5.07 24.61
CA PRO A 74 12.38 -6.25 25.10
C PRO A 74 10.88 -5.98 25.15
N ILE A 75 10.12 -6.89 24.57
CA ILE A 75 8.66 -6.87 24.53
C ILE A 75 8.12 -8.00 25.41
N ASN A 76 7.01 -7.76 26.12
CA ASN A 76 6.34 -8.83 26.85
C ASN A 76 5.42 -9.59 25.89
N LEU A 77 5.65 -10.89 25.74
CA LEU A 77 4.93 -11.72 24.76
C LEU A 77 3.49 -12.05 25.20
N GLY A 78 3.19 -11.96 26.49
CA GLY A 78 1.93 -12.40 27.03
C GLY A 78 1.62 -13.85 26.61
N SER A 79 0.38 -14.09 26.22
CA SER A 79 -0.10 -15.45 25.90
C SER A 79 0.61 -16.17 24.75
N CYS A 80 1.38 -15.48 23.91
CA CYS A 80 2.24 -16.12 22.92
C CYS A 80 3.31 -17.07 23.56
N SER A 81 3.62 -16.85 24.84
CA SER A 81 4.51 -17.71 25.65
C SER A 81 4.00 -19.14 25.81
N LYS A 82 2.68 -19.36 25.68
CA LYS A 82 2.05 -20.68 25.79
C LYS A 82 2.65 -21.69 24.83
N TRP A 83 2.90 -21.28 23.58
CA TRP A 83 3.48 -22.18 22.61
C TRP A 83 4.91 -22.61 22.98
N MET A 84 5.66 -21.74 23.67
CA MET A 84 6.98 -22.09 24.19
C MET A 84 6.86 -23.13 25.32
N THR A 85 5.92 -22.99 26.25
CA THR A 85 5.63 -24.00 27.29
C THR A 85 5.19 -25.33 26.69
N ALA A 86 4.31 -25.31 25.68
CA ALA A 86 3.92 -26.53 24.96
C ALA A 86 5.11 -27.17 24.22
N THR A 87 6.06 -26.35 23.72
CA THR A 87 7.29 -26.85 23.10
C THR A 87 8.20 -27.54 24.13
N VAL A 88 8.33 -27.02 25.35
CA VAL A 88 9.03 -27.71 26.45
C VAL A 88 8.43 -29.10 26.69
N ALA A 89 7.10 -29.19 26.80
CA ALA A 89 6.41 -30.46 26.95
C ALA A 89 6.71 -31.41 25.77
N GLY A 90 6.68 -30.91 24.53
CA GLY A 90 7.03 -31.69 23.35
C GLY A 90 8.46 -32.21 23.36
N ARG A 91 9.43 -31.41 23.83
CA ARG A 91 10.83 -31.84 23.96
C ARG A 91 10.99 -32.95 25.01
N LEU A 92 10.25 -32.89 26.11
CA LEU A 92 10.23 -33.96 27.12
C LEU A 92 9.55 -35.23 26.58
N VAL A 93 8.52 -35.10 25.74
CA VAL A 93 7.89 -36.23 25.03
C VAL A 93 8.85 -36.90 24.06
N ASP A 94 9.56 -36.12 23.23
CA ASP A 94 10.56 -36.66 22.29
C ASP A 94 11.68 -37.43 23.02
N GLN A 95 11.95 -37.09 24.28
CA GLN A 95 12.93 -37.78 25.14
C GLN A 95 12.35 -38.95 25.94
N ASN A 96 11.06 -39.27 25.76
CA ASN A 96 10.33 -40.29 26.53
C ASN A 96 10.32 -40.04 28.06
N ILE A 97 10.49 -38.79 28.49
CA ILE A 97 10.42 -38.42 29.92
C ILE A 97 8.96 -38.37 30.39
N LEU A 98 8.06 -37.95 29.50
CA LEU A 98 6.62 -37.92 29.72
C LEU A 98 5.87 -38.17 28.41
N SER A 99 4.54 -38.34 28.47
CA SER A 99 3.70 -38.53 27.29
C SER A 99 2.61 -37.47 27.22
N TRP A 100 2.07 -37.20 26.03
CA TRP A 100 0.88 -36.33 25.87
C TRP A 100 -0.33 -36.81 26.69
N THR A 101 -0.41 -38.12 26.92
CA THR A 101 -1.46 -38.81 27.68
C THR A 101 -1.17 -38.96 29.17
N THR A 102 -0.03 -38.45 29.64
CA THR A 102 0.32 -38.47 31.06
C THR A 102 -0.78 -37.77 31.86
N GLN A 103 -1.29 -38.47 32.88
CA GLN A 103 -2.48 -38.08 33.62
C GLN A 103 -2.10 -37.35 34.92
N VAL A 104 -3.01 -36.50 35.41
CA VAL A 104 -2.80 -35.76 36.66
C VAL A 104 -2.42 -36.69 37.82
N HIS A 105 -3.14 -37.80 38.00
CA HIS A 105 -2.91 -38.69 39.14
C HIS A 105 -1.55 -39.38 39.14
N GLU A 106 -0.87 -39.46 37.97
CA GLU A 106 0.48 -40.01 37.84
C GLU A 106 1.54 -39.00 38.32
N CYS A 107 1.22 -37.70 38.31
CA CYS A 107 2.15 -36.62 38.62
C CYS A 107 2.07 -36.16 40.08
N PHE A 108 0.89 -36.26 40.71
CA PHE A 108 0.64 -35.70 42.04
C PHE A 108 0.40 -36.81 43.07
N PRO A 109 1.31 -37.02 44.04
CA PRO A 109 1.20 -38.12 45.01
C PRO A 109 -0.03 -38.03 45.93
N ASN A 110 -0.56 -36.82 46.16
CA ASN A 110 -1.73 -36.56 47.02
C ASN A 110 -3.06 -36.47 46.24
N TYR A 111 -3.17 -37.11 45.07
CA TYR A 111 -4.33 -36.95 44.17
C TYR A 111 -5.69 -37.23 44.84
N ASN A 112 -5.77 -38.12 45.84
CA ASN A 112 -7.04 -38.43 46.51
C ASN A 112 -7.70 -37.21 47.19
N SER A 113 -6.98 -36.10 47.34
CA SER A 113 -7.51 -34.83 47.84
C SER A 113 -8.07 -33.90 46.75
N PHE A 114 -7.98 -34.27 45.47
CA PHE A 114 -8.41 -33.47 44.32
C PHE A 114 -9.79 -33.89 43.82
N ASN A 115 -10.40 -33.04 42.99
CA ASN A 115 -11.66 -33.35 42.35
C ASN A 115 -11.48 -34.50 41.35
N SER A 116 -12.31 -35.55 41.48
CA SER A 116 -12.24 -36.76 40.68
C SER A 116 -12.41 -36.51 39.17
N ALA A 117 -13.04 -35.40 38.77
CA ALA A 117 -13.19 -35.01 37.37
C ALA A 117 -11.84 -34.79 36.66
N PHE A 118 -10.79 -34.38 37.40
CA PHE A 118 -9.46 -34.15 36.82
C PHE A 118 -8.56 -35.40 36.83
N ARG A 119 -9.00 -36.54 37.37
CA ARG A 119 -8.14 -37.72 37.61
C ARG A 119 -7.41 -38.19 36.36
N ASN A 120 -8.17 -38.27 35.29
CA ASN A 120 -7.74 -38.77 33.99
C ASN A 120 -7.49 -37.61 33.02
N ALA A 121 -7.54 -36.35 33.48
CA ALA A 121 -7.16 -35.22 32.65
C ALA A 121 -5.69 -35.37 32.28
N THR A 122 -5.39 -35.17 31.00
CA THR A 122 -4.06 -35.41 30.42
C THR A 122 -3.31 -34.10 30.23
N LEU A 123 -1.98 -34.17 30.15
CA LEU A 123 -1.14 -33.03 29.79
C LEU A 123 -1.62 -32.35 28.50
N GLU A 124 -1.98 -33.12 27.47
CA GLU A 124 -2.54 -32.61 26.21
C GLU A 124 -3.79 -31.76 26.47
N GLN A 125 -4.71 -32.23 27.32
CA GLN A 125 -5.94 -31.48 27.62
C GLN A 125 -5.66 -30.15 28.31
N PHE A 126 -4.66 -30.06 29.20
CA PHE A 126 -4.29 -28.78 29.82
C PHE A 126 -3.71 -27.78 28.80
N LEU A 127 -2.79 -28.24 27.95
CA LEU A 127 -2.16 -27.42 26.92
C LEU A 127 -3.13 -27.04 25.78
N ALA A 128 -4.16 -27.86 25.54
CA ALA A 128 -5.20 -27.64 24.54
C ALA A 128 -6.38 -26.80 25.02
N HIS A 129 -6.38 -26.32 26.27
CA HIS A 129 -7.55 -25.66 26.89
C HIS A 129 -8.80 -26.55 26.93
N ARG A 130 -8.62 -27.85 27.17
CA ARG A 130 -9.69 -28.86 27.21
C ARG A 130 -9.76 -29.64 28.52
N SER A 131 -9.10 -29.16 29.58
CA SER A 131 -9.11 -29.84 30.88
C SER A 131 -10.34 -29.53 31.72
N GLY A 132 -11.09 -28.46 31.42
CA GLY A 132 -12.17 -27.96 32.28
C GLY A 132 -11.69 -27.02 33.40
N VAL A 133 -10.40 -26.67 33.43
CA VAL A 133 -9.85 -25.70 34.39
C VAL A 133 -10.52 -24.34 34.24
N GLN A 134 -10.81 -23.72 35.38
CA GLN A 134 -11.51 -22.44 35.44
C GLN A 134 -10.74 -21.32 34.74
N GLN A 135 -11.48 -20.35 34.21
CA GLN A 135 -10.88 -19.16 33.64
C GLN A 135 -10.16 -18.34 34.71
N SER A 136 -9.22 -17.48 34.26
CA SER A 136 -8.46 -16.64 35.18
C SER A 136 -9.35 -15.72 36.02
N THR A 137 -10.42 -15.17 35.44
CA THR A 137 -11.41 -14.35 36.17
C THR A 137 -12.03 -15.12 37.34
N THR A 138 -12.46 -16.36 37.11
CA THR A 138 -13.00 -17.25 38.14
C THR A 138 -11.94 -17.57 39.19
N PHE A 139 -10.74 -17.97 38.77
CA PHE A 139 -9.63 -18.28 39.69
C PHE A 139 -9.29 -17.11 40.61
N TYR A 140 -9.05 -15.92 40.07
CA TYR A 140 -8.70 -14.75 40.90
C TYR A 140 -9.87 -14.30 41.77
N SER A 141 -11.12 -14.42 41.31
CA SER A 141 -12.29 -14.06 42.14
C SER A 141 -12.38 -14.92 43.41
N ARG A 142 -11.89 -16.16 43.37
CA ARG A 142 -11.94 -17.11 44.49
C ARG A 142 -10.68 -17.10 45.33
N HIS A 143 -9.52 -17.06 44.67
CA HIS A 143 -8.24 -17.46 45.27
C HIS A 143 -7.21 -16.33 45.33
N LEU A 144 -7.54 -15.09 44.91
CA LEU A 144 -6.57 -13.98 44.90
C LEU A 144 -6.03 -13.67 46.29
N SER A 145 -6.87 -13.64 47.32
CA SER A 145 -6.43 -13.39 48.70
C SER A 145 -5.45 -14.45 49.19
N GLU A 146 -5.73 -15.72 48.93
CA GLU A 146 -4.87 -16.85 49.30
C GLU A 146 -3.57 -16.86 48.50
N LEU A 147 -3.64 -16.54 47.19
CA LEU A 147 -2.48 -16.41 46.32
C LEU A 147 -1.54 -15.35 46.87
N LEU A 148 -2.06 -14.19 47.29
CA LEU A 148 -1.25 -13.09 47.86
C LEU A 148 -0.54 -13.45 49.18
N LEU A 149 -1.03 -14.46 49.90
CA LEU A 149 -0.42 -14.96 51.13
C LEU A 149 0.68 -15.99 50.89
N GLN A 150 0.74 -16.57 49.68
CA GLN A 150 1.76 -17.56 49.35
C GLN A 150 3.17 -16.97 49.39
N LYS A 151 4.11 -17.78 49.88
CA LYS A 151 5.53 -17.47 50.00
C LYS A 151 6.34 -18.66 49.51
N GLY A 152 7.52 -18.40 48.96
CA GLY A 152 8.46 -19.42 48.49
C GLY A 152 8.90 -19.21 47.06
N SER A 153 9.50 -20.25 46.49
CA SER A 153 9.93 -20.28 45.08
C SER A 153 8.72 -20.30 44.13
N PHE A 154 8.95 -19.91 42.87
CA PHE A 154 7.92 -19.98 41.82
C PHE A 154 7.34 -21.39 41.69
N ARG A 155 8.17 -22.43 41.74
CA ARG A 155 7.73 -23.83 41.72
C ARG A 155 6.79 -24.17 42.88
N GLN A 156 7.07 -23.72 44.10
CA GLN A 156 6.22 -23.98 45.27
C GLN A 156 4.86 -23.30 45.14
N ILE A 157 4.84 -22.03 44.71
CA ILE A 157 3.59 -21.29 44.52
C ILE A 157 2.80 -21.88 43.35
N ARG A 158 3.46 -22.27 42.25
CA ARG A 158 2.82 -22.91 41.09
C ARG A 158 2.23 -24.27 41.45
N TYR A 159 2.93 -25.06 42.27
CA TYR A 159 2.40 -26.31 42.81
C TYR A 159 1.15 -26.06 43.64
N TRP A 160 1.16 -25.05 44.53
CA TRP A 160 -0.03 -24.64 45.27
C TRP A 160 -1.19 -24.24 44.34
N VAL A 161 -0.92 -23.44 43.29
CA VAL A 161 -1.93 -23.08 42.28
C VAL A 161 -2.52 -24.31 41.61
N ALA A 162 -1.67 -25.28 41.24
CA ALA A 162 -2.13 -26.53 40.63
C ALA A 162 -3.02 -27.33 41.58
N GLU A 163 -2.64 -27.48 42.86
CA GLU A 163 -3.49 -28.16 43.86
C GLU A 163 -4.83 -27.44 44.07
N THR A 164 -4.83 -26.12 44.17
CA THR A 164 -6.04 -25.31 44.35
C THR A 164 -6.99 -25.48 43.15
N VAL A 165 -6.45 -25.36 41.93
CA VAL A 165 -7.22 -25.53 40.69
C VAL A 165 -7.78 -26.95 40.56
N LEU A 166 -7.01 -27.97 40.95
CA LEU A 166 -7.43 -29.38 40.85
C LEU A 166 -8.40 -29.81 41.94
N LYS A 167 -8.50 -29.06 43.06
CA LYS A 167 -9.51 -29.28 44.12
C LYS A 167 -10.88 -28.72 43.76
N ASP A 168 -10.89 -27.64 42.99
CA ASP A 168 -12.12 -27.01 42.54
C ASP A 168 -12.90 -27.91 41.56
N ALA A 169 -14.20 -27.62 41.40
CA ALA A 169 -14.98 -28.21 40.31
C ALA A 169 -14.53 -27.62 38.96
N PRO A 170 -14.50 -28.44 37.88
CA PRO A 170 -14.26 -27.94 36.55
C PRO A 170 -15.38 -26.99 36.12
N GLU A 171 -15.04 -25.93 35.39
CA GLU A 171 -16.00 -24.91 34.93
C GLU A 171 -16.83 -25.39 33.73
N VAL A 172 -16.23 -26.24 32.90
CA VAL A 172 -16.86 -26.96 31.79
C VAL A 172 -16.47 -28.43 31.84
N GLN A 173 -17.17 -29.29 31.10
CA GLN A 173 -16.82 -30.72 31.11
C GLN A 173 -15.42 -30.93 30.52
N PRO A 174 -14.53 -31.71 31.16
CA PRO A 174 -13.24 -32.07 30.57
C PRO A 174 -13.42 -32.66 29.17
N GLY A 175 -12.73 -32.08 28.19
CA GLY A 175 -12.92 -32.34 26.77
C GLY A 175 -13.57 -31.18 26.00
N GLU A 176 -14.32 -30.31 26.66
CA GLU A 176 -14.83 -29.05 26.09
C GLU A 176 -13.76 -27.97 26.11
N PHE A 177 -13.80 -27.05 25.14
CA PHE A 177 -12.81 -25.97 25.05
C PHE A 177 -13.17 -24.82 26.00
N LEU A 178 -12.23 -24.45 26.87
CA LEU A 178 -12.30 -23.27 27.72
C LEU A 178 -10.90 -22.69 27.92
N TYR A 179 -10.66 -21.50 27.37
CA TYR A 179 -9.37 -20.83 27.48
C TYR A 179 -9.06 -20.47 28.94
N ALA A 180 -8.01 -21.09 29.49
CA ALA A 180 -7.63 -20.95 30.89
C ALA A 180 -6.10 -20.91 31.04
N ASN A 181 -5.59 -19.81 31.61
CA ASN A 181 -4.15 -19.66 31.87
C ASN A 181 -3.66 -20.63 32.95
N GLN A 182 -4.49 -20.89 33.95
CA GLN A 182 -4.23 -21.81 35.05
C GLN A 182 -4.03 -23.26 34.55
N GLY A 183 -4.59 -23.61 33.39
CA GLY A 183 -4.32 -24.90 32.76
C GLY A 183 -2.84 -25.08 32.40
N TYR A 184 -2.18 -24.01 31.93
CA TYR A 184 -0.74 -24.03 31.65
C TYR A 184 0.11 -24.09 32.92
N ALA A 185 -0.38 -23.53 34.03
CA ALA A 185 0.26 -23.66 35.34
C ALA A 185 0.23 -25.12 35.84
N VAL A 186 -0.91 -25.81 35.67
CA VAL A 186 -1.02 -27.24 35.99
C VAL A 186 -0.12 -28.08 35.08
N ALA A 187 -0.11 -27.82 33.76
CA ALA A 187 0.76 -28.51 32.82
C ALA A 187 2.26 -28.35 33.18
N ALA A 188 2.66 -27.13 33.57
CA ALA A 188 4.00 -26.88 34.08
C ALA A 188 4.28 -27.64 35.38
N ALA A 189 3.37 -27.61 36.35
CA ALA A 189 3.51 -28.36 37.60
C ALA A 189 3.65 -29.87 37.34
N MET A 190 2.92 -30.45 36.38
CA MET A 190 3.08 -31.85 35.97
C MET A 190 4.50 -32.13 35.45
N MET A 191 5.03 -31.27 34.57
CA MET A 191 6.41 -31.38 34.09
C MET A 191 7.42 -31.26 35.24
N GLU A 192 7.19 -30.33 36.17
CA GLU A 192 8.06 -30.10 37.32
C GLU A 192 8.07 -31.29 38.30
N GLN A 193 6.93 -31.96 38.49
CA GLN A 193 6.86 -33.15 39.35
C GLN A 193 7.60 -34.34 38.73
N ILE A 194 7.42 -34.59 37.44
CA ILE A 194 8.07 -35.72 36.75
C ILE A 194 9.59 -35.52 36.64
N THR A 195 10.02 -34.31 36.26
CA THR A 195 11.43 -34.03 36.00
C THR A 195 12.23 -33.70 37.26
N GLY A 196 11.55 -33.29 38.33
CA GLY A 196 12.21 -32.75 39.53
C GLY A 196 12.78 -31.34 39.35
N ARG A 197 12.57 -30.69 38.20
CA ARG A 197 13.13 -29.38 37.82
C ARG A 197 12.04 -28.32 37.75
N ASP A 198 12.34 -27.05 37.98
CA ASP A 198 11.37 -25.97 37.81
C ASP A 198 11.15 -25.61 36.33
N TRP A 199 9.98 -25.05 36.01
CA TRP A 199 9.64 -24.64 34.64
C TRP A 199 10.62 -23.59 34.10
N GLU A 200 11.12 -22.70 34.97
CA GLU A 200 12.11 -21.69 34.64
C GLU A 200 13.41 -22.31 34.06
N SER A 201 13.91 -23.39 34.67
CA SER A 201 15.08 -24.12 34.17
C SER A 201 14.75 -24.87 32.89
N LEU A 202 13.55 -25.45 32.79
CA LEU A 202 13.13 -26.20 31.61
C LEU A 202 13.01 -25.29 30.39
N ILE A 203 12.39 -24.11 30.49
CA ILE A 203 12.26 -23.19 29.36
C ILE A 203 13.61 -22.65 28.88
N GLN A 204 14.53 -22.40 29.82
CA GLN A 204 15.89 -21.98 29.49
C GLN A 204 16.65 -23.08 28.71
N GLU A 205 16.60 -24.33 29.18
CA GLU A 205 17.30 -25.45 28.57
C GLU A 205 16.70 -25.90 27.23
N TYR A 206 15.38 -25.95 27.14
CA TYR A 206 14.70 -26.55 25.99
C TYR A 206 14.34 -25.55 24.90
N VAL A 207 14.29 -24.25 25.20
CA VAL A 207 13.89 -23.22 24.24
C VAL A 207 14.96 -22.14 24.10
N PHE A 208 15.31 -21.41 25.17
CA PHE A 208 16.14 -20.21 25.02
C PHE A 208 17.57 -20.50 24.60
N ASN A 209 18.25 -21.43 25.29
CA ASN A 209 19.63 -21.80 25.00
C ASN A 209 19.82 -22.43 23.61
N PRO A 210 19.03 -23.46 23.20
CA PRO A 210 19.24 -24.13 21.91
C PRO A 210 18.88 -23.25 20.71
N LEU A 211 18.07 -22.21 20.91
CA LEU A 211 17.65 -21.29 19.85
C LEU A 211 18.39 -19.94 19.90
N ASP A 212 19.40 -19.81 20.76
CA ASP A 212 20.20 -18.59 20.93
C ASP A 212 19.34 -17.34 21.18
N MET A 213 18.32 -17.47 22.03
CA MET A 213 17.41 -16.37 22.38
C MET A 213 17.99 -15.55 23.54
N THR A 214 19.12 -14.86 23.31
CA THR A 214 19.91 -14.19 24.36
C THR A 214 19.20 -13.01 25.04
N SER A 215 18.19 -12.42 24.39
CA SER A 215 17.37 -11.36 24.97
C SER A 215 16.18 -11.87 25.78
N ALA A 216 15.91 -13.18 25.74
CA ALA A 216 14.77 -13.77 26.43
C ALA A 216 14.97 -13.76 27.96
N LYS A 217 13.91 -13.36 28.65
CA LYS A 217 13.84 -13.25 30.10
C LYS A 217 12.52 -13.80 30.59
N ILE A 218 12.56 -14.47 31.73
CA ILE A 218 11.37 -14.93 32.44
C ILE A 218 10.91 -13.79 33.35
N GLY A 219 9.63 -13.47 33.28
CA GLY A 219 9.02 -12.37 34.02
C GLY A 219 8.58 -11.23 33.13
N LEU A 220 8.07 -10.20 33.79
CA LEU A 220 7.60 -8.98 33.15
C LEU A 220 8.76 -7.99 33.04
N VAL A 221 8.98 -7.44 31.84
CA VAL A 221 9.80 -6.25 31.66
C VAL A 221 8.90 -5.02 31.81
N TYR A 222 9.14 -4.25 32.86
CA TYR A 222 8.45 -3.00 33.13
C TYR A 222 9.48 -1.95 33.58
N ASN A 223 9.17 -0.68 33.35
CA ASN A 223 10.06 0.40 33.75
C ASN A 223 9.28 1.60 34.27
N GLN A 224 9.70 2.12 35.43
CA GLN A 224 9.13 3.29 36.08
C GLN A 224 10.08 4.50 36.07
N THR A 225 11.27 4.38 35.48
CA THR A 225 12.23 5.49 35.34
C THR A 225 11.73 6.52 34.34
N MET A 226 12.14 7.77 34.54
CA MET A 226 11.91 8.89 33.61
C MET A 226 13.28 9.46 33.21
N PRO A 227 13.73 9.32 31.94
CA PRO A 227 13.05 8.62 30.84
C PRO A 227 13.03 7.08 31.01
N PRO A 228 12.08 6.38 30.36
CA PRO A 228 12.00 4.92 30.41
C PRO A 228 13.04 4.25 29.50
N MET A 229 13.74 3.25 30.04
CA MET A 229 14.74 2.46 29.30
C MET A 229 14.14 1.28 28.52
N THR A 230 12.91 0.89 28.81
CA THR A 230 12.17 -0.17 28.12
C THR A 230 10.72 0.25 27.94
N PRO A 231 9.94 -0.41 27.07
CA PRO A 231 8.54 -0.05 26.86
C PRO A 231 7.70 -0.12 28.14
N VAL A 232 6.86 0.89 28.33
CA VAL A 232 5.84 0.97 29.38
C VAL A 232 4.52 0.53 28.78
N GLY A 233 3.74 -0.31 29.49
CA GLY A 233 2.40 -0.68 29.04
C GLY A 233 1.39 0.45 29.24
N HIS A 234 0.39 0.54 28.37
CA HIS A 234 -0.65 1.56 28.43
C HIS A 234 -2.03 0.95 28.27
N ASP A 235 -3.03 1.59 28.84
CA ASP A 235 -4.44 1.32 28.57
C ASP A 235 -5.03 2.49 27.76
N LEU A 236 -5.75 2.19 26.68
CA LEU A 236 -6.52 3.13 25.88
C LEU A 236 -8.01 2.90 26.13
N PRO A 237 -8.65 3.73 26.98
CA PRO A 237 -10.05 3.57 27.31
C PRO A 237 -10.98 3.72 26.10
N PHE A 238 -12.15 3.10 26.16
CA PHE A 238 -13.16 3.22 25.11
C PHE A 238 -13.49 4.70 24.82
N ASN A 239 -13.53 5.10 23.54
CA ASN A 239 -13.72 6.48 23.07
C ASN A 239 -12.63 7.50 23.45
N HIS A 240 -11.46 7.06 23.93
CA HIS A 240 -10.31 7.97 24.14
C HIS A 240 -9.35 7.93 22.95
N THR A 241 -8.60 9.03 22.77
CA THR A 241 -7.57 9.17 21.72
C THR A 241 -6.15 9.22 22.28
N VAL A 242 -6.00 9.17 23.61
CA VAL A 242 -4.72 9.23 24.30
C VAL A 242 -4.64 8.07 25.28
N ALA A 243 -3.66 7.19 25.08
CA ALA A 243 -3.41 6.06 25.98
C ALA A 243 -2.80 6.55 27.30
N ILE A 244 -3.07 5.83 28.39
CA ILE A 244 -2.65 6.19 29.73
C ILE A 244 -1.63 5.14 30.20
N PRO A 245 -0.44 5.53 30.69
CA PRO A 245 0.52 4.58 31.24
C PRO A 245 -0.11 3.76 32.37
N ARG A 246 0.00 2.43 32.26
CA ARG A 246 -0.58 1.52 33.23
C ARG A 246 0.26 1.50 34.51
N PRO A 247 -0.35 1.61 35.70
CA PRO A 247 0.38 1.51 36.95
C PRO A 247 0.92 0.10 37.15
N VAL A 248 2.14 0.01 37.68
CA VAL A 248 2.74 -1.28 38.01
C VAL A 248 2.09 -1.82 39.29
N PRO A 249 1.67 -3.10 39.33
CA PRO A 249 1.18 -3.72 40.55
C PRO A 249 2.19 -3.71 41.71
N SER A 250 1.72 -4.02 42.91
CA SER A 250 2.62 -4.25 44.05
C SER A 250 3.58 -5.41 43.77
N ALA A 251 4.79 -5.35 44.33
CA ALA A 251 5.82 -6.38 44.11
C ALA A 251 5.34 -7.80 44.50
N ILE A 252 4.55 -7.91 45.58
CA ILE A 252 3.95 -9.18 46.02
C ILE A 252 2.96 -9.73 45.00
N LEU A 253 2.09 -8.88 44.44
CA LEU A 253 1.14 -9.29 43.42
C LEU A 253 1.89 -9.73 42.16
N LEU A 254 2.86 -8.93 41.70
CA LEU A 254 3.63 -9.26 40.50
C LEU A 254 4.37 -10.60 40.64
N TYR A 255 5.05 -10.84 41.77
CA TYR A 255 5.79 -12.08 42.01
C TYR A 255 4.85 -13.29 42.08
N ASN A 256 3.76 -13.21 42.83
CA ASN A 256 2.83 -14.34 42.97
C ASN A 256 2.04 -14.59 41.69
N ASP A 257 1.72 -13.55 40.92
CA ASP A 257 1.02 -13.68 39.63
C ASP A 257 1.92 -14.30 38.55
N GLN A 258 3.19 -13.88 38.51
CA GLN A 258 4.23 -14.53 37.69
C GLN A 258 4.40 -16.01 38.08
N ALA A 259 4.39 -16.34 39.37
CA ALA A 259 4.45 -17.73 39.80
C ALA A 259 3.20 -18.52 39.38
N ALA A 260 2.02 -17.90 39.49
CA ALA A 260 0.74 -18.53 39.19
C ALA A 260 0.51 -18.77 37.69
N THR A 261 0.98 -17.86 36.84
CA THR A 261 0.67 -17.86 35.40
C THR A 261 1.88 -17.68 34.49
N GLY A 262 3.10 -17.79 35.03
CA GLY A 262 4.36 -17.69 34.29
C GLY A 262 4.40 -18.50 32.99
N PRO A 263 4.10 -19.82 33.02
CA PRO A 263 4.04 -20.68 31.85
C PRO A 263 3.00 -20.29 30.79
N ALA A 264 2.07 -19.40 31.15
CA ALA A 264 1.02 -18.92 30.28
C ALA A 264 1.28 -17.54 29.69
N GLY A 265 2.26 -16.75 30.20
CA GLY A 265 2.33 -15.33 29.84
C GLY A 265 3.60 -14.53 30.14
N TYR A 266 4.49 -15.00 31.02
CA TYR A 266 5.59 -14.16 31.56
C TYR A 266 6.92 -14.48 30.88
N ILE A 267 6.97 -14.31 29.56
CA ILE A 267 8.21 -14.29 28.81
C ILE A 267 8.32 -12.93 28.10
N ALA A 268 9.48 -12.32 28.23
CA ALA A 268 9.85 -11.12 27.51
C ALA A 268 11.09 -11.37 26.67
N CYS A 269 11.13 -10.90 25.43
CA CYS A 269 12.30 -10.97 24.56
C CYS A 269 12.20 -9.90 23.48
N THR A 270 13.20 -9.78 22.61
CA THR A 270 13.07 -8.95 21.40
C THR A 270 12.21 -9.67 20.33
N LEU A 271 11.68 -8.91 19.37
CA LEU A 271 10.96 -9.48 18.22
C LEU A 271 11.85 -10.45 17.40
N GLN A 272 13.16 -10.18 17.33
CA GLN A 272 14.12 -10.99 16.59
C GLN A 272 14.31 -12.36 17.26
N ASP A 273 14.50 -12.41 18.58
CA ASP A 273 14.60 -13.68 19.28
C ASP A 273 13.28 -14.45 19.27
N TRP A 274 12.15 -13.75 19.33
CA TRP A 274 10.86 -14.42 19.16
C TRP A 274 10.73 -15.04 17.76
N ALA A 275 11.19 -14.36 16.72
CA ALA A 275 11.22 -14.90 15.37
C ALA A 275 12.11 -16.16 15.26
N LYS A 276 13.22 -16.25 16.01
CA LYS A 276 14.04 -17.48 16.08
C LYS A 276 13.22 -18.67 16.61
N PHE A 277 12.44 -18.47 17.68
CA PHE A 277 11.51 -19.48 18.20
C PHE A 277 10.47 -19.91 17.16
N LEU A 278 9.82 -18.94 16.51
CA LEU A 278 8.82 -19.23 15.49
C LEU A 278 9.43 -19.99 14.29
N HIS A 279 10.65 -19.63 13.89
CA HIS A 279 11.37 -20.30 12.80
C HIS A 279 11.80 -21.72 13.16
N ALA A 280 12.13 -21.99 14.43
CA ALA A 280 12.42 -23.34 14.89
C ALA A 280 11.27 -24.32 14.60
N HIS A 281 10.01 -23.86 14.59
CA HIS A 281 8.84 -24.68 14.22
C HIS A 281 8.63 -24.86 12.70
N VAL A 282 9.32 -24.07 11.87
CA VAL A 282 9.40 -24.25 10.42
C VAL A 282 10.45 -25.31 10.08
N ILE A 283 11.63 -25.22 10.69
CA ILE A 283 12.79 -26.08 10.41
C ILE A 283 12.96 -27.24 11.39
N ALA A 284 11.98 -27.48 12.28
CA ALA A 284 12.08 -28.42 13.39
C ALA A 284 12.62 -29.80 12.99
N GLN A 285 12.12 -30.33 11.87
CA GLN A 285 12.51 -31.65 11.37
C GLN A 285 13.91 -31.65 10.75
N SER A 286 14.31 -30.60 10.03
CA SER A 286 15.62 -30.56 9.37
C SER A 286 16.76 -30.31 10.36
N THR A 287 16.49 -29.65 11.49
CA THR A 287 17.47 -29.41 12.54
C THR A 287 17.46 -30.47 13.65
N GLY A 288 16.47 -31.37 13.67
CA GLY A 288 16.25 -32.30 14.78
C GLY A 288 15.79 -31.61 16.07
N TYR A 289 15.32 -30.37 16.00
CA TYR A 289 14.81 -29.62 17.14
C TYR A 289 13.50 -30.22 17.71
N LEU A 290 12.65 -30.82 16.88
CA LEU A 290 11.55 -31.67 17.32
C LEU A 290 11.40 -32.84 16.35
N THR A 291 10.89 -33.98 16.82
CA THR A 291 10.46 -35.04 15.90
C THR A 291 9.32 -34.54 15.00
N ALA A 292 9.19 -35.13 13.82
CA ALA A 292 8.12 -34.76 12.88
C ALA A 292 6.72 -34.97 13.50
N GLU A 293 6.56 -36.01 14.32
CA GLU A 293 5.32 -36.31 15.04
C GLU A 293 4.99 -35.21 16.07
N THR A 294 5.94 -34.87 16.93
CA THR A 294 5.76 -33.81 17.95
C THR A 294 5.51 -32.45 17.32
N ALA A 295 6.28 -32.09 16.29
CA ALA A 295 6.07 -30.84 15.57
C ALA A 295 4.66 -30.78 14.95
N ALA A 296 4.19 -31.87 14.33
CA ALA A 296 2.85 -31.93 13.77
C ALA A 296 1.77 -31.86 14.86
N LYS A 297 1.95 -32.56 15.99
CA LYS A 297 1.02 -32.60 17.12
C LYS A 297 0.81 -31.21 17.74
N LEU A 298 1.87 -30.44 17.97
CA LEU A 298 1.78 -29.08 18.54
C LEU A 298 0.91 -28.13 17.70
N LYS A 299 1.04 -28.24 16.36
CA LYS A 299 0.37 -27.36 15.39
C LYS A 299 -1.03 -27.84 14.98
N ARG A 300 -1.41 -29.08 15.34
CA ARG A 300 -2.64 -29.71 14.87
C ARG A 300 -3.85 -29.15 15.62
N PRO A 301 -4.82 -28.52 14.93
CA PRO A 301 -6.03 -28.04 15.58
C PRO A 301 -6.92 -29.20 16.03
N PHE A 302 -7.63 -29.02 17.15
CA PHE A 302 -8.64 -29.97 17.60
C PHE A 302 -9.94 -29.82 16.80
N ILE A 303 -10.59 -30.95 16.50
CA ILE A 303 -11.88 -30.97 15.80
C ILE A 303 -12.95 -30.38 16.72
N GLY A 304 -13.78 -29.47 16.20
CA GLY A 304 -14.87 -28.83 16.96
C GLY A 304 -14.47 -27.62 17.81
N VAL A 305 -13.21 -27.17 17.71
CA VAL A 305 -12.67 -25.98 18.39
C VAL A 305 -12.24 -24.97 17.33
N GLU A 306 -12.13 -23.68 17.66
CA GLU A 306 -11.78 -22.54 16.78
C GLU A 306 -10.38 -22.60 16.12
N GLY A 307 -9.96 -23.75 15.61
CA GLY A 307 -8.65 -23.96 14.99
C GLY A 307 -7.48 -24.01 15.99
N TYR A 308 -7.75 -24.15 17.30
CA TYR A 308 -6.70 -24.11 18.33
C TYR A 308 -6.01 -25.47 18.51
N GLY A 309 -4.68 -25.47 18.59
CA GLY A 309 -3.80 -26.62 18.86
C GLY A 309 -3.19 -26.55 20.27
N LEU A 310 -1.88 -26.79 20.41
CA LEU A 310 -1.16 -26.71 21.69
C LEU A 310 -0.40 -25.37 21.78
N GLY A 311 -1.11 -24.31 22.16
CA GLY A 311 -0.55 -22.97 22.32
C GLY A 311 -0.51 -22.13 21.04
N VAL A 312 -1.08 -22.63 19.94
CA VAL A 312 -1.12 -21.95 18.64
C VAL A 312 -2.42 -22.31 17.90
N ALA A 313 -3.00 -21.36 17.18
CA ALA A 313 -4.15 -21.60 16.30
C ALA A 313 -3.72 -21.75 14.83
N ALA A 314 -4.48 -22.51 14.06
CA ALA A 314 -4.24 -22.80 12.64
C ALA A 314 -5.49 -22.49 11.81
N TYR A 315 -5.33 -21.68 10.76
CA TYR A 315 -6.40 -21.25 9.86
C TYR A 315 -6.03 -21.46 8.39
N ASN A 316 -7.03 -21.81 7.58
CA ASN A 316 -6.87 -21.84 6.13
C ASN A 316 -6.91 -20.42 5.56
N ARG A 317 -5.78 -19.94 5.04
CA ARG A 317 -5.64 -18.62 4.40
C ARG A 317 -4.99 -18.77 3.04
N SER A 318 -5.49 -18.06 2.03
CA SER A 318 -4.98 -18.13 0.65
C SER A 318 -3.50 -17.74 0.53
N TRP A 319 -3.03 -16.81 1.36
CA TRP A 319 -1.62 -16.38 1.40
C TRP A 319 -0.69 -17.41 2.07
N ALA A 320 -1.24 -18.42 2.75
CA ALA A 320 -0.46 -19.44 3.46
C ALA A 320 -0.32 -20.76 2.68
N THR A 321 -0.85 -20.86 1.46
CA THR A 321 -0.81 -22.07 0.63
C THR A 321 0.55 -22.29 -0.05
N PRO A 322 1.19 -23.47 0.00
CA PRO A 322 0.71 -24.71 0.60
C PRO A 322 0.79 -24.68 2.14
N GLY A 323 -0.22 -25.23 2.82
CA GLY A 323 -0.28 -25.28 4.28
C GLY A 323 -1.31 -24.34 4.90
N GLN A 324 -1.20 -24.13 6.21
CA GLN A 324 -2.09 -23.29 7.02
C GLN A 324 -1.34 -22.09 7.60
N ALA A 325 -2.07 -21.01 7.86
CA ALA A 325 -1.57 -19.88 8.63
C ALA A 325 -1.66 -20.21 10.12
N LEU A 326 -0.55 -20.09 10.84
CA LEU A 326 -0.50 -20.21 12.30
C LEU A 326 -0.53 -18.83 12.94
N VAL A 327 -1.22 -18.70 14.07
CA VAL A 327 -1.38 -17.45 14.80
C VAL A 327 -1.57 -17.68 16.30
N HIS A 328 -1.05 -16.74 17.09
CA HIS A 328 -1.46 -16.53 18.47
C HIS A 328 -1.26 -15.04 18.81
N SER A 329 -2.09 -14.51 19.71
CA SER A 329 -1.93 -13.18 20.28
C SER A 329 -1.59 -13.24 21.77
N GLY A 330 -0.99 -12.19 22.29
CA GLY A 330 -0.71 -12.05 23.72
C GLY A 330 -1.06 -10.67 24.20
N ASP A 331 -1.63 -10.58 25.40
CA ASP A 331 -1.81 -9.36 26.17
C ASP A 331 -1.20 -9.61 27.55
N ILE A 332 -0.42 -8.66 28.03
CA ILE A 332 0.05 -8.63 29.42
C ILE A 332 0.40 -7.19 29.84
N PHE A 333 -0.25 -6.71 30.90
CA PHE A 333 -0.02 -5.40 31.51
C PHE A 333 0.01 -4.21 30.52
N GLY A 334 -0.95 -4.15 29.60
CA GLY A 334 -1.07 -3.03 28.67
C GLY A 334 -0.08 -3.10 27.51
N GLN A 335 0.38 -4.31 27.17
CA GLN A 335 1.22 -4.59 26.03
C GLN A 335 0.65 -5.79 25.28
N ASP A 336 0.52 -5.64 23.96
CA ASP A 336 -0.05 -6.68 23.11
C ASP A 336 0.92 -7.10 22.01
N THR A 337 0.85 -8.38 21.65
CA THR A 337 1.60 -9.00 20.57
C THR A 337 0.71 -9.87 19.69
N VAL A 338 1.13 -10.05 18.44
CA VAL A 338 0.59 -11.09 17.57
C VAL A 338 1.72 -11.63 16.69
N PHE A 339 1.64 -12.90 16.33
CA PHE A 339 2.37 -13.41 15.18
C PHE A 339 1.42 -14.08 14.20
N TRP A 340 1.82 -14.03 12.93
CA TRP A 340 1.24 -14.80 11.84
C TRP A 340 2.39 -15.48 11.09
N MET A 341 2.29 -16.79 10.86
CA MET A 341 3.31 -17.51 10.08
C MET A 341 2.70 -18.56 9.17
N THR A 342 3.45 -18.96 8.14
CA THR A 342 3.13 -20.09 7.26
C THR A 342 4.38 -20.95 7.10
N PRO A 343 4.45 -22.12 7.77
CA PRO A 343 5.59 -23.03 7.62
C PRO A 343 5.84 -23.44 6.16
N GLY A 344 4.77 -23.65 5.38
CA GLY A 344 4.89 -24.09 3.98
C GLY A 344 5.46 -23.05 3.02
N ARG A 345 5.54 -21.78 3.41
CA ARG A 345 6.27 -20.73 2.66
C ARG A 345 7.47 -20.15 3.40
N ASP A 346 7.79 -20.70 4.57
CA ASP A 346 8.84 -20.22 5.47
C ASP A 346 8.76 -18.69 5.64
N LEU A 347 7.58 -18.21 6.05
CA LEU A 347 7.31 -16.80 6.30
C LEU A 347 6.72 -16.65 7.70
N ILE A 348 7.30 -15.74 8.48
CA ILE A 348 6.88 -15.38 9.82
C ILE A 348 6.76 -13.88 9.88
N VAL A 349 5.72 -13.40 10.53
CA VAL A 349 5.48 -12.00 10.81
C VAL A 349 5.08 -11.88 12.26
N ALA A 350 5.71 -10.97 12.99
CA ALA A 350 5.36 -10.67 14.37
C ALA A 350 5.23 -9.16 14.56
N ALA A 351 4.26 -8.74 15.37
CA ALA A 351 4.00 -7.35 15.69
C ALA A 351 3.76 -7.19 17.19
N TYR A 352 4.10 -5.99 17.68
CA TYR A 352 4.02 -5.60 19.08
C TYR A 352 3.54 -4.16 19.21
N THR A 353 2.70 -3.89 20.20
CA THR A 353 2.33 -2.55 20.66
C THR A 353 2.40 -2.49 22.18
N ASN A 354 2.85 -1.35 22.70
CA ASN A 354 2.91 -1.10 24.14
C ASN A 354 1.60 -0.51 24.69
N CYS A 355 0.46 -0.89 24.12
CA CYS A 355 -0.85 -0.41 24.52
C CYS A 355 -1.93 -1.46 24.27
N ARG A 356 -2.76 -1.66 25.30
CA ARG A 356 -4.03 -2.38 25.23
C ARG A 356 -5.18 -1.38 25.11
N SER A 357 -6.18 -1.68 24.30
CA SER A 357 -7.40 -0.88 24.14
C SER A 357 -8.61 -1.62 24.69
N ASP A 358 -9.59 -0.89 25.21
CA ASP A 358 -10.88 -1.47 25.64
C ASP A 358 -11.80 -1.82 24.45
N ASP A 359 -11.49 -1.32 23.25
CA ASP A 359 -12.12 -1.70 21.99
C ASP A 359 -11.23 -2.67 21.17
N LYS A 360 -11.61 -2.90 19.90
CA LYS A 360 -10.85 -3.77 18.98
C LYS A 360 -9.60 -3.12 18.36
N SER A 361 -9.28 -1.88 18.70
CA SER A 361 -8.24 -1.09 18.01
C SER A 361 -6.85 -1.73 18.12
N THR A 362 -6.49 -2.28 19.28
CA THR A 362 -5.19 -2.93 19.50
C THR A 362 -5.00 -4.16 18.61
N GLY A 363 -5.98 -5.07 18.62
CA GLY A 363 -5.96 -6.26 17.75
C GLY A 363 -5.93 -5.89 16.26
N LEU A 364 -6.71 -4.89 15.85
CA LEU A 364 -6.72 -4.40 14.47
C LEU A 364 -5.40 -3.71 14.07
N ALA A 365 -4.76 -2.97 14.97
CA ALA A 365 -3.47 -2.35 14.74
C ALA A 365 -2.39 -3.41 14.50
N LEU A 366 -2.35 -4.43 15.35
CA LEU A 366 -1.44 -5.56 15.25
C LEU A 366 -1.69 -6.40 13.98
N ASP A 367 -2.95 -6.73 13.68
CA ASP A 367 -3.30 -7.47 12.46
C ASP A 367 -3.02 -6.67 11.19
N ASN A 368 -3.17 -5.34 11.20
CA ASN A 368 -2.79 -4.50 10.07
C ASN A 368 -1.26 -4.40 9.91
N ALA A 369 -0.52 -4.32 11.01
CA ALA A 369 0.95 -4.35 10.98
C ALA A 369 1.46 -5.69 10.42
N ALA A 370 0.84 -6.79 10.84
CA ALA A 370 1.16 -8.10 10.30
C ALA A 370 0.71 -8.24 8.83
N GLY A 371 -0.51 -7.81 8.50
CA GLY A 371 -1.09 -7.87 7.16
C GLY A 371 -0.30 -7.06 6.13
N MET A 372 0.26 -5.92 6.54
CA MET A 372 1.17 -5.12 5.73
C MET A 372 2.42 -5.90 5.30
N LEU A 373 2.96 -6.75 6.18
CA LEU A 373 4.13 -7.58 5.90
C LEU A 373 3.76 -8.87 5.12
N ILE A 374 2.49 -9.31 5.19
CA ILE A 374 1.97 -10.50 4.49
C ILE A 374 1.49 -10.20 3.06
N GLY A 375 0.87 -9.04 2.80
CA GLY A 375 0.35 -8.65 1.47
C GLY A 375 1.33 -7.74 0.71
N ASN A 376 2.07 -8.18 -0.29
CA ASN A 376 1.77 -8.55 -1.69
C ASN A 376 1.58 -7.43 -2.74
N VAL A 377 2.69 -7.20 -3.47
CA VAL A 377 2.90 -6.71 -4.85
C VAL A 377 1.75 -6.82 -5.78
N LEU A 378 1.23 -8.03 -5.81
CA LEU A 378 0.65 -8.53 -7.03
C LEU A 378 -0.75 -7.96 -7.23
N ILE A 379 -1.40 -7.52 -6.16
CA ILE A 379 -2.77 -7.01 -6.22
C ILE A 379 -2.79 -5.67 -6.93
N ALA A 380 -1.89 -4.76 -6.57
CA ALA A 380 -2.01 -3.40 -7.05
C ALA A 380 -1.22 -3.13 -8.34
N LEU A 381 -0.10 -3.84 -8.58
CA LEU A 381 0.44 -3.96 -9.95
C LEU A 381 -0.53 -4.71 -10.86
N GLY A 382 -1.25 -5.72 -10.34
CA GLY A 382 -2.29 -6.43 -11.07
C GLY A 382 -3.47 -5.54 -11.45
N VAL A 383 -3.95 -4.69 -10.54
CA VAL A 383 -5.03 -3.73 -10.80
C VAL A 383 -4.59 -2.64 -11.79
N VAL A 384 -3.42 -2.04 -11.61
CA VAL A 384 -2.90 -1.00 -12.52
C VAL A 384 -2.62 -1.57 -13.91
N SER A 385 -2.01 -2.77 -14.00
CA SER A 385 -1.75 -3.43 -15.28
C SER A 385 -3.04 -3.90 -15.95
N GLY A 386 -4.01 -4.43 -15.18
CA GLY A 386 -5.31 -4.84 -15.69
C GLY A 386 -6.10 -3.66 -16.27
N LEU A 387 -6.16 -2.54 -15.55
CA LEU A 387 -6.78 -1.31 -16.04
C LEU A 387 -6.07 -0.76 -17.28
N ALA A 388 -4.73 -0.79 -17.31
CA ALA A 388 -3.97 -0.33 -18.47
C ALA A 388 -4.21 -1.18 -19.72
N VAL A 389 -4.33 -2.50 -19.55
CA VAL A 389 -4.69 -3.41 -20.65
C VAL A 389 -6.09 -3.11 -21.15
N ILE A 390 -7.08 -2.92 -20.27
CA ILE A 390 -8.47 -2.60 -20.66
C ILE A 390 -8.52 -1.29 -21.44
N VAL A 391 -7.88 -0.22 -20.93
CA VAL A 391 -7.86 1.08 -21.61
C VAL A 391 -7.09 1.01 -22.93
N GLY A 392 -5.95 0.30 -22.97
CA GLY A 392 -5.18 0.08 -24.18
C GLY A 392 -5.96 -0.70 -25.24
N LEU A 393 -6.77 -1.68 -24.83
CA LEU A 393 -7.70 -2.39 -25.70
C LEU A 393 -8.78 -1.46 -26.26
N ILE A 394 -9.43 -0.65 -25.42
CA ILE A 394 -10.44 0.32 -25.87
C ILE A 394 -9.86 1.30 -26.90
N GLN A 395 -8.68 1.86 -26.62
CA GLN A 395 -7.99 2.77 -27.54
C GLN A 395 -7.63 2.10 -28.86
N THR A 396 -7.18 0.84 -28.80
CA THR A 396 -6.82 0.07 -30.00
C THR A 396 -8.05 -0.32 -30.80
N CYS A 397 -9.16 -0.72 -30.16
CA CYS A 397 -10.44 -0.99 -30.81
C CYS A 397 -11.00 0.27 -31.49
N ALA A 398 -10.95 1.42 -30.81
CA ALA A 398 -11.35 2.70 -31.38
C ALA A 398 -10.48 3.12 -32.57
N TRP A 399 -9.17 2.86 -32.52
CA TRP A 399 -8.28 3.09 -33.66
C TRP A 399 -8.56 2.10 -34.80
N TYR A 400 -8.69 0.82 -34.49
CA TYR A 400 -8.90 -0.26 -35.45
C TYR A 400 -10.19 -0.03 -36.25
N SER A 401 -11.29 0.36 -35.58
CA SER A 401 -12.57 0.68 -36.22
C SER A 401 -12.48 1.84 -37.21
N ARG A 402 -11.53 2.78 -37.01
CA ARG A 402 -11.24 3.92 -37.90
C ARG A 402 -10.34 3.55 -39.09
N THR A 403 -9.44 2.57 -38.94
CA THR A 403 -8.66 2.06 -40.09
C THR A 403 -9.52 1.25 -41.05
N GLY A 404 -10.52 0.55 -40.50
CA GLY A 404 -11.40 -0.30 -41.26
C GLY A 404 -10.68 -1.50 -41.89
N LYS A 405 -9.67 -2.03 -41.20
CA LYS A 405 -9.14 -3.37 -41.49
C LYS A 405 -10.15 -4.43 -41.04
N GLU A 406 -10.13 -5.58 -41.71
CA GLU A 406 -10.98 -6.73 -41.39
C GLU A 406 -10.23 -7.80 -40.58
N ILE A 407 -8.89 -7.81 -40.63
CA ILE A 407 -8.03 -8.78 -39.97
C ILE A 407 -7.10 -8.07 -38.97
N ILE A 408 -6.92 -8.68 -37.79
CA ILE A 408 -5.94 -8.25 -36.79
C ILE A 408 -4.55 -8.68 -37.29
N ASP A 409 -3.72 -7.70 -37.64
CA ASP A 409 -2.36 -7.91 -38.15
C ASP A 409 -1.29 -7.55 -37.11
N LEU A 410 -0.02 -7.91 -37.38
CA LEU A 410 1.11 -7.59 -36.50
C LEU A 410 1.23 -6.07 -36.19
N PRO A 411 0.99 -5.14 -37.14
CA PRO A 411 0.89 -3.70 -36.82
C PRO A 411 -0.22 -3.35 -35.81
N THR A 412 -1.35 -4.05 -35.81
CA THR A 412 -2.44 -3.84 -34.85
C THR A 412 -2.01 -4.29 -33.44
N LEU A 413 -1.29 -5.41 -33.33
CA LEU A 413 -0.69 -5.87 -32.06
C LEU A 413 0.40 -4.89 -31.56
N GLY A 414 1.25 -4.38 -32.46
CA GLY A 414 2.24 -3.35 -32.13
C GLY A 414 1.58 -2.07 -31.61
N LYS A 415 0.44 -1.66 -32.18
CA LYS A 415 -0.33 -0.53 -31.68
C LYS A 415 -0.96 -0.76 -30.32
N LEU A 416 -1.47 -1.96 -30.07
CA LEU A 416 -1.98 -2.34 -28.75
C LEU A 416 -0.89 -2.16 -27.68
N LEU A 417 0.32 -2.66 -27.97
CA LEU A 417 1.45 -2.51 -27.06
C LEU A 417 1.76 -1.04 -26.79
N LEU A 418 1.84 -0.18 -27.82
CA LEU A 418 2.12 1.25 -27.66
C LEU A 418 1.06 1.96 -26.82
N HIS A 419 -0.23 1.67 -27.02
CA HIS A 419 -1.31 2.23 -26.20
C HIS A 419 -1.23 1.76 -24.74
N ILE A 420 -0.93 0.48 -24.51
CA ILE A 420 -0.73 -0.07 -23.15
C ILE A 420 0.45 0.65 -22.48
N LEU A 421 1.60 0.76 -23.15
CA LEU A 421 2.79 1.42 -22.58
C LEU A 421 2.50 2.88 -22.20
N GLY A 422 1.82 3.65 -23.06
CA GLY A 422 1.42 5.03 -22.76
C GLY A 422 0.40 5.15 -21.61
N THR A 423 -0.49 4.17 -21.48
CA THR A 423 -1.46 4.13 -20.37
C THR A 423 -0.77 3.76 -19.06
N VAL A 424 0.08 2.73 -19.06
CA VAL A 424 0.89 2.31 -17.91
C VAL A 424 1.74 3.47 -17.42
N SER A 425 2.45 4.18 -18.31
CA SER A 425 3.31 5.29 -17.92
C SER A 425 2.53 6.40 -17.21
N THR A 426 1.33 6.71 -17.72
CA THR A 426 0.45 7.74 -17.18
C THR A 426 -0.12 7.34 -15.82
N LEU A 427 -0.55 6.09 -15.67
CA LEU A 427 -1.03 5.57 -14.39
C LEU A 427 0.08 5.56 -13.34
N ILE A 428 1.27 5.04 -13.67
CA ILE A 428 2.43 5.06 -12.76
C ILE A 428 2.74 6.50 -12.32
N PHE A 429 2.75 7.45 -13.26
CA PHE A 429 2.99 8.86 -12.92
C PHE A 429 1.95 9.43 -11.96
N LEU A 430 0.65 9.20 -12.20
CA LEU A 430 -0.43 9.67 -11.33
C LEU A 430 -0.34 9.08 -9.92
N VAL A 431 0.04 7.79 -9.84
CA VAL A 431 0.27 7.11 -8.58
C VAL A 431 1.42 7.76 -7.80
N ILE A 432 2.57 7.94 -8.46
CA ILE A 432 3.76 8.58 -7.87
C ILE A 432 3.42 10.00 -7.40
N ALA A 433 2.74 10.79 -8.23
CA ALA A 433 2.33 12.14 -7.90
C ALA A 433 1.39 12.18 -6.70
N GLY A 434 0.35 11.34 -6.70
CA GLY A 434 -0.62 11.25 -5.60
C GLY A 434 0.03 10.85 -4.28
N VAL A 435 0.91 9.85 -4.30
CA VAL A 435 1.64 9.41 -3.10
C VAL A 435 2.61 10.49 -2.61
N SER A 436 3.28 11.20 -3.52
CA SER A 436 4.18 12.31 -3.16
C SER A 436 3.44 13.45 -2.47
N VAL A 437 2.29 13.85 -3.01
CA VAL A 437 1.43 14.90 -2.42
C VAL A 437 0.84 14.43 -1.09
N TRP A 438 0.40 13.19 -1.01
CA TRP A 438 -0.16 12.61 0.22
C TRP A 438 0.87 12.61 1.36
N TRP A 439 2.08 12.11 1.10
CA TRP A 439 3.17 12.13 2.07
C TRP A 439 3.56 13.54 2.47
N LEU A 440 3.62 14.47 1.52
CA LEU A 440 3.89 15.87 1.80
C LEU A 440 2.84 16.46 2.76
N ILE A 441 1.55 16.24 2.49
CA ILE A 441 0.45 16.76 3.32
C ILE A 441 0.48 16.10 4.71
N LEU A 442 0.57 14.78 4.79
CA LEU A 442 0.62 14.06 6.07
C LEU A 442 1.78 14.53 6.93
N PHE A 443 2.96 14.71 6.33
CA PHE A 443 4.14 15.16 7.04
C PHE A 443 3.96 16.58 7.61
N LYS A 444 3.40 17.51 6.82
CA LYS A 444 3.22 18.92 7.22
C LYS A 444 2.05 19.18 8.17
N ILE A 445 1.11 18.26 8.32
CA ILE A 445 -0.02 18.39 9.27
C ILE A 445 0.37 17.99 10.71
N GLN A 446 1.53 17.37 10.93
CA GLN A 446 1.94 16.88 12.25
C GLN A 446 2.17 18.02 13.25
N TYR A 447 1.47 17.98 14.40
CA TYR A 447 1.45 19.05 15.40
C TYR A 447 2.65 19.03 16.38
N ASN A 448 3.38 17.91 16.49
CA ASN A 448 4.58 17.78 17.33
C ASN A 448 5.77 17.35 16.48
N GLY A 449 6.76 18.24 16.36
CA GLY A 449 7.98 18.01 15.58
C GLY A 449 8.93 17.08 16.30
N THR A 450 9.21 15.93 15.68
CA THR A 450 10.47 15.16 15.69
C THR A 450 10.20 13.88 14.92
N PHE A 451 10.05 14.02 13.60
CA PHE A 451 10.13 12.88 12.68
C PHE A 451 11.57 12.86 12.17
N GLU A 452 12.41 11.96 12.69
CA GLU A 452 13.61 11.55 11.93
C GLU A 452 13.10 10.76 10.73
N SER A 453 13.22 11.34 9.54
CA SER A 453 12.77 10.73 8.30
C SER A 453 13.70 9.60 7.89
N ASN A 454 13.56 8.42 8.49
CA ASN A 454 14.01 7.18 7.86
C ASN A 454 13.03 6.78 6.72
N ILE A 455 12.93 7.65 5.71
CA ILE A 455 12.26 7.40 4.41
C ILE A 455 13.32 6.95 3.37
N SER A 456 14.48 6.47 3.84
CA SER A 456 15.61 6.08 3.00
C SER A 456 15.30 4.85 2.12
N THR A 457 14.46 3.91 2.59
CA THR A 457 14.14 2.66 1.89
C THR A 457 13.16 2.83 0.70
N PRO A 458 12.10 3.67 0.77
CA PRO A 458 11.23 3.97 -0.38
C PRO A 458 11.85 4.79 -1.52
N GLN A 459 12.98 5.47 -1.28
CA GLN A 459 13.51 6.49 -2.21
C GLN A 459 14.08 5.90 -3.52
N SER A 460 14.71 4.73 -3.46
CA SER A 460 15.31 4.06 -4.62
C SER A 460 14.24 3.55 -5.60
N THR A 461 13.22 2.87 -5.07
CA THR A 461 12.06 2.39 -5.82
C THR A 461 11.27 3.56 -6.42
N PHE A 462 11.05 4.62 -5.63
CA PHE A 462 10.39 5.84 -6.11
C PHE A 462 11.10 6.44 -7.33
N LYS A 463 12.43 6.62 -7.24
CA LYS A 463 13.26 7.13 -8.35
C LYS A 463 13.22 6.21 -9.56
N MET A 464 13.30 4.89 -9.36
CA MET A 464 13.22 3.91 -10.45
C MET A 464 11.88 3.98 -11.19
N LEU A 465 10.76 4.03 -10.47
CA LEU A 465 9.43 4.13 -11.08
C LEU A 465 9.24 5.44 -11.85
N LEU A 466 9.81 6.54 -11.34
CA LEU A 466 9.79 7.82 -12.03
C LEU A 466 10.58 7.74 -13.35
N ILE A 467 11.76 7.12 -13.35
CA ILE A 467 12.58 6.91 -14.55
C ILE A 467 11.85 6.01 -15.55
N VAL A 468 11.27 4.90 -15.10
CA VAL A 468 10.50 3.98 -15.96
C VAL A 468 9.30 4.70 -16.57
N SER A 469 8.53 5.44 -15.76
CA SER A 469 7.41 6.25 -16.25
C SER A 469 7.85 7.25 -17.31
N PHE A 470 8.98 7.93 -17.09
CA PHE A 470 9.55 8.88 -18.05
C PHE A 470 9.96 8.22 -19.38
N ILE A 471 10.65 7.07 -19.33
CA ILE A 471 11.06 6.33 -20.53
C ILE A 471 9.82 5.88 -21.32
N LEU A 472 8.87 5.24 -20.65
CA LEU A 472 7.64 4.77 -21.29
C LEU A 472 6.83 5.92 -21.90
N LYS A 473 6.76 7.07 -21.20
CA LYS A 473 6.06 8.25 -21.71
C LYS A 473 6.79 8.87 -22.91
N THR A 474 8.11 8.78 -22.95
CA THR A 474 8.91 9.24 -24.10
C THR A 474 8.58 8.42 -25.35
N VAL A 475 8.44 7.10 -25.22
CA VAL A 475 8.01 6.22 -26.33
C VAL A 475 6.60 6.59 -26.81
N ASP A 476 5.67 6.85 -25.89
CA ASP A 476 4.31 7.30 -26.21
C ASP A 476 4.30 8.65 -26.97
N ILE A 477 5.12 9.61 -26.54
CA ILE A 477 5.28 10.90 -27.22
C ILE A 477 5.87 10.74 -28.63
N LEU A 478 6.89 9.88 -28.81
CA LEU A 478 7.44 9.58 -30.13
C LEU A 478 6.38 8.96 -31.05
N HIS A 479 5.58 8.04 -30.54
CA HIS A 479 4.46 7.46 -31.27
C HIS A 479 3.43 8.53 -31.67
N LEU A 480 3.13 9.49 -30.78
CA LEU A 480 2.25 10.63 -31.09
C LEU A 480 2.81 11.50 -32.22
N ILE A 481 4.11 11.84 -32.18
CA ILE A 481 4.77 12.65 -33.21
C ILE A 481 4.73 11.93 -34.57
N ILE A 482 5.08 10.63 -34.59
CA ILE A 482 5.02 9.82 -35.81
C ILE A 482 3.60 9.80 -36.38
N ARG A 483 2.58 9.68 -35.52
CA ARG A 483 1.17 9.73 -35.94
C ARG A 483 0.80 11.08 -36.55
N GLN A 484 1.20 12.18 -35.93
CA GLN A 484 0.90 13.53 -36.43
C GLN A 484 1.61 13.84 -37.76
N SER A 485 2.82 13.31 -37.97
CA SER A 485 3.57 13.49 -39.22
C SER A 485 3.00 12.72 -40.43
N ARG A 486 2.03 11.82 -40.21
CA ARG A 486 1.44 10.95 -41.24
C ARG A 486 0.00 11.32 -41.60
N ILE A 487 -0.47 12.50 -41.20
CA ILE A 487 -1.83 12.97 -41.52
C ILE A 487 -1.83 13.50 -42.96
N ASP A 488 -2.71 12.96 -43.80
CA ASP A 488 -2.88 13.48 -45.17
C ASP A 488 -3.85 14.67 -45.12
N ILE A 489 -3.43 15.84 -45.63
CA ILE A 489 -4.28 17.04 -45.69
C ILE A 489 -4.48 17.43 -47.15
N PHE A 490 -5.73 17.72 -47.50
CA PHE A 490 -6.11 18.09 -48.85
C PHE A 490 -7.03 19.30 -48.85
N PHE A 491 -6.69 20.30 -49.66
CA PHE A 491 -7.47 21.52 -49.83
C PHE A 491 -8.29 21.46 -51.11
N ILE A 492 -9.56 21.83 -51.03
CA ILE A 492 -10.49 21.93 -52.16
C ILE A 492 -10.80 23.40 -52.37
N ASP A 493 -10.31 23.99 -53.45
CA ASP A 493 -10.72 25.31 -53.90
C ASP A 493 -11.98 25.18 -54.77
N TRP A 494 -13.07 25.79 -54.34
CA TRP A 494 -14.36 25.77 -55.04
C TRP A 494 -14.50 26.90 -56.07
N GLU A 495 -13.51 27.77 -56.20
CA GLU A 495 -13.53 28.88 -57.15
C GLU A 495 -13.47 28.40 -58.61
N ARG A 496 -14.19 29.09 -59.48
CA ARG A 496 -14.28 28.77 -60.90
C ARG A 496 -13.49 29.79 -61.73
N SER A 497 -12.90 29.34 -62.84
CA SER A 497 -12.22 30.24 -63.78
C SER A 497 -13.20 31.26 -64.36
N LYS A 498 -12.78 32.55 -64.39
CA LYS A 498 -13.63 33.68 -64.79
C LYS A 498 -13.86 33.80 -66.31
N SER A 499 -13.08 33.13 -67.16
CA SER A 499 -13.07 33.39 -68.61
C SER A 499 -13.45 32.23 -69.53
N GLY A 500 -13.88 31.06 -69.02
CA GLY A 500 -14.29 29.91 -69.83
C GLY A 500 -13.21 29.28 -70.74
N THR A 501 -12.03 29.89 -70.81
CA THR A 501 -10.79 29.42 -71.42
C THR A 501 -9.85 28.98 -70.31
N ALA A 502 -8.90 28.09 -70.61
CA ALA A 502 -8.04 27.37 -69.66
C ALA A 502 -7.04 28.23 -68.85
N ASN A 503 -7.43 29.43 -68.41
CA ASN A 503 -6.68 30.20 -67.42
C ASN A 503 -6.99 29.68 -66.02
N THR A 504 -5.90 29.29 -65.34
CA THR A 504 -5.85 28.68 -64.02
C THR A 504 -6.35 29.64 -62.94
N VAL A 505 -7.22 29.14 -62.06
CA VAL A 505 -7.58 29.82 -60.80
C VAL A 505 -6.29 30.11 -60.03
N SER A 506 -6.17 31.32 -59.48
CA SER A 506 -4.98 31.71 -58.72
C SER A 506 -4.94 30.98 -57.37
N ALA A 507 -3.83 30.32 -57.07
CA ALA A 507 -3.67 29.48 -55.88
C ALA A 507 -3.44 30.27 -54.56
N TRP A 508 -3.47 31.60 -54.61
CA TRP A 508 -3.14 32.44 -53.45
C TRP A 508 -4.01 32.16 -52.23
N ARG A 509 -5.33 31.97 -52.41
CA ARG A 509 -6.28 31.62 -51.33
C ARG A 509 -5.90 30.30 -50.69
N THR A 510 -5.55 29.29 -51.51
CA THR A 510 -5.14 27.97 -51.04
C THR A 510 -3.85 28.04 -50.23
N CYS A 511 -2.86 28.79 -50.72
CA CYS A 511 -1.61 29.01 -49.98
C CYS A 511 -1.84 29.76 -48.66
N PHE A 512 -2.73 30.76 -48.65
CA PHE A 512 -3.08 31.52 -47.45
C PHE A 512 -3.75 30.64 -46.40
N VAL A 513 -4.80 29.91 -46.78
CA VAL A 513 -5.49 28.98 -45.88
C VAL A 513 -4.56 27.87 -45.39
N ALA A 514 -3.65 27.38 -46.24
CA ALA A 514 -2.65 26.39 -45.83
C ALA A 514 -1.64 26.96 -44.82
N ASN A 515 -1.23 28.22 -44.96
CA ASN A 515 -0.36 28.89 -44.00
C ASN A 515 -1.05 29.02 -42.63
N GLU A 516 -2.28 29.55 -42.62
CA GLU A 516 -3.06 29.70 -41.39
C GLU A 516 -3.34 28.35 -40.71
N PHE A 517 -3.59 27.30 -41.50
CA PHE A 517 -3.75 25.95 -40.97
C PHE A 517 -2.48 25.45 -40.27
N ASN A 518 -1.30 25.66 -40.87
CA ASN A 518 -0.03 25.29 -40.26
C ASN A 518 0.24 26.07 -38.96
N GLU A 519 -0.13 27.35 -38.90
CA GLU A 519 -0.02 28.13 -37.67
C GLU A 519 -0.88 27.52 -36.54
N ILE A 520 -2.11 27.12 -36.87
CA ILE A 520 -3.05 26.51 -35.90
C ILE A 520 -2.59 25.12 -35.45
N GLN A 521 -1.92 24.35 -36.30
CA GLN A 521 -1.36 23.05 -35.91
C GLN A 521 -0.32 23.17 -34.78
N THR A 522 0.38 24.31 -34.72
CA THR A 522 1.37 24.59 -33.67
C THR A 522 0.79 25.36 -32.48
N PHE A 523 -0.48 25.75 -32.56
CA PHE A 523 -1.15 26.52 -31.53
C PHE A 523 -1.29 25.74 -30.23
N ARG A 524 -0.84 26.34 -29.12
CA ARG A 524 -0.92 25.73 -27.78
C ARG A 524 -1.72 26.64 -26.85
N ARG A 525 -2.65 26.03 -26.11
CA ARG A 525 -3.37 26.72 -25.02
C ARG A 525 -2.48 27.06 -23.83
N ILE A 526 -1.38 26.34 -23.67
CA ILE A 526 -0.40 26.50 -22.59
C ILE A 526 0.91 26.96 -23.21
N HIS A 527 1.42 28.11 -22.76
CA HIS A 527 2.67 28.64 -23.23
C HIS A 527 3.83 28.01 -22.44
N VAL A 528 4.66 27.19 -23.10
CA VAL A 528 5.69 26.39 -22.43
C VAL A 528 6.71 27.26 -21.68
N ALA A 529 7.22 28.33 -22.31
CA ALA A 529 8.22 29.19 -21.63
C ALA A 529 7.62 29.89 -20.39
N PHE A 530 6.43 30.46 -20.51
CA PHE A 530 5.69 31.02 -19.39
C PHE A 530 5.44 29.97 -18.30
N HIS A 531 5.06 28.75 -18.67
CA HIS A 531 4.84 27.65 -17.72
C HIS A 531 6.09 27.33 -16.90
N LEU A 532 7.24 27.21 -17.55
CA LEU A 532 8.51 26.94 -16.88
C LEU A 532 8.93 28.12 -15.99
N LEU A 533 8.80 29.36 -16.49
CA LEU A 533 9.16 30.57 -15.76
C LEU A 533 8.29 30.75 -14.51
N PHE A 534 6.97 30.57 -14.62
CA PHE A 534 6.05 30.67 -13.49
C PHE A 534 6.27 29.55 -12.46
N THR A 535 6.56 28.33 -12.93
CA THR A 535 6.92 27.22 -12.03
C THR A 535 8.20 27.56 -11.24
N LEU A 536 9.22 28.10 -11.90
CA LEU A 536 10.44 28.57 -11.25
C LEU A 536 10.18 29.74 -10.30
N PHE A 537 9.33 30.69 -10.69
CA PHE A 537 8.93 31.80 -9.84
C PHE A 537 8.27 31.32 -8.55
N PHE A 538 7.30 30.42 -8.63
CA PHE A 538 6.66 29.85 -7.44
C PHE A 538 7.63 29.03 -6.57
N LEU A 539 8.48 28.21 -7.17
CA LEU A 539 9.43 27.39 -6.42
C LEU A 539 10.54 28.22 -5.76
N LYS A 540 11.17 29.14 -6.51
CA LYS A 540 12.39 29.87 -6.10
C LYS A 540 12.15 31.28 -5.57
N VAL A 541 11.22 32.03 -6.14
CA VAL A 541 10.97 33.43 -5.73
C VAL A 541 10.00 33.49 -4.56
N ILE A 542 8.91 32.72 -4.63
CA ILE A 542 7.95 32.58 -3.51
C ILE A 542 8.46 31.59 -2.45
N ASN A 543 9.55 30.87 -2.72
CA ASN A 543 10.13 29.86 -1.84
C ASN A 543 9.19 28.69 -1.50
N LEU A 544 8.26 28.33 -2.41
CA LEU A 544 7.42 27.14 -2.20
C LEU A 544 8.25 25.86 -2.15
N GLU A 545 9.50 25.86 -2.66
CA GLU A 545 10.39 24.71 -2.50
C GLU A 545 10.69 24.37 -1.04
N ASN A 546 10.61 25.34 -0.12
CA ASN A 546 10.81 25.11 1.32
C ASN A 546 9.72 24.22 1.93
N ILE A 547 8.56 24.08 1.26
CA ILE A 547 7.54 23.10 1.64
C ILE A 547 8.09 21.67 1.50
N ALA A 548 9.08 21.44 0.63
CA ALA A 548 9.71 20.13 0.50
C ALA A 548 10.79 19.82 1.57
N SER A 549 11.06 20.73 2.51
CA SER A 549 12.02 20.48 3.59
C SER A 549 11.51 19.44 4.59
N ILE A 550 12.44 18.79 5.29
CA ILE A 550 12.15 17.81 6.36
C ILE A 550 11.69 18.51 7.66
N ASP A 551 11.61 19.84 7.69
CA ASP A 551 11.08 20.53 8.87
C ASP A 551 9.56 20.45 8.93
N SER A 552 9.01 19.98 10.04
CA SER A 552 7.55 19.86 10.22
C SER A 552 6.83 21.21 10.37
N ARG A 553 7.56 22.30 10.68
CA ARG A 553 6.98 23.63 10.85
C ARG A 553 6.97 24.38 9.52
N PHE A 554 5.81 24.90 9.11
CA PHE A 554 5.78 26.04 8.21
C PHE A 554 6.63 27.14 8.85
N ALA A 555 7.72 27.54 8.19
CA ALA A 555 8.65 28.50 8.72
C ALA A 555 7.93 29.82 9.05
N ASN A 556 7.52 29.99 10.31
CA ASN A 556 7.34 31.32 10.87
C ASN A 556 8.73 31.95 10.87
N ALA A 557 8.86 33.05 10.15
CA ALA A 557 10.10 33.79 9.89
C ALA A 557 10.71 34.47 11.13
N SER A 558 10.66 33.85 12.30
CA SER A 558 11.01 34.47 13.59
C SER A 558 11.75 33.55 14.56
N LEU A 559 12.52 32.57 14.07
CA LEU A 559 13.58 31.95 14.87
C LEU A 559 14.95 32.50 14.45
N PRO A 560 15.83 32.87 15.40
CA PRO A 560 17.15 33.39 15.09
C PRO A 560 17.99 32.28 14.45
N ILE A 561 18.17 32.38 13.13
CA ILE A 561 18.97 31.47 12.33
C ILE A 561 20.42 31.57 12.80
N SER A 562 20.90 30.58 13.54
CA SER A 562 22.34 30.31 13.62
C SER A 562 22.83 30.06 12.20
N SER A 563 23.86 30.77 11.76
CA SER A 563 24.30 30.94 10.37
C SER A 563 24.83 29.69 9.64
N ASN A 564 24.58 28.47 10.14
CA ASN A 564 25.07 27.21 9.57
C ASN A 564 23.98 26.14 9.33
N TYR A 565 22.69 26.48 9.38
CA TYR A 565 21.63 25.50 9.11
C TYR A 565 21.36 25.37 7.60
N THR A 566 21.71 24.23 7.01
CA THR A 566 21.34 23.85 5.65
C THR A 566 20.06 23.02 5.67
N MET A 567 18.99 23.50 5.05
CA MET A 567 17.75 22.73 4.89
C MET A 567 17.99 21.46 4.07
N GLU A 568 17.77 20.29 4.65
CA GLU A 568 17.76 19.02 3.92
C GLU A 568 16.39 18.83 3.24
N TYR A 569 16.42 18.39 1.98
CA TYR A 569 15.21 18.21 1.16
C TYR A 569 15.02 16.75 0.77
N GLU A 570 13.80 16.26 0.96
CA GLU A 570 13.45 14.88 0.61
C GLU A 570 12.93 14.74 -0.82
N SER A 571 13.31 13.67 -1.51
CA SER A 571 12.98 13.50 -2.94
C SER A 571 11.47 13.32 -3.21
N ILE A 572 10.78 12.66 -2.29
CA ILE A 572 9.32 12.45 -2.38
C ILE A 572 8.59 13.78 -2.16
N PHE A 573 8.98 14.56 -1.14
CA PHE A 573 8.39 15.87 -0.87
C PHE A 573 8.67 16.86 -1.99
N ARG A 574 9.89 16.88 -2.55
CA ARG A 574 10.24 17.69 -3.73
C ARG A 574 9.37 17.36 -4.93
N SER A 575 9.10 16.07 -5.15
CA SER A 575 8.22 15.62 -6.23
C SER A 575 6.77 16.02 -6.00
N GLY A 576 6.28 15.95 -4.75
CA GLY A 576 4.94 16.37 -4.36
C GLY A 576 4.74 17.88 -4.54
N THR A 577 5.66 18.68 -4.02
CA THR A 577 5.68 20.14 -4.16
C THR A 577 5.77 20.55 -5.63
N GLY A 578 6.71 19.94 -6.38
CA GLY A 578 6.87 20.20 -7.81
C GLY A 578 5.59 19.89 -8.60
N PHE A 579 4.94 18.76 -8.31
CA PHE A 579 3.67 18.39 -8.95
C PHE A 579 2.55 19.40 -8.65
N LEU A 580 2.39 19.84 -7.39
CA LEU A 580 1.38 20.83 -7.03
C LEU A 580 1.61 22.17 -7.74
N VAL A 581 2.86 22.63 -7.82
CA VAL A 581 3.18 23.89 -8.51
C VAL A 581 2.96 23.79 -10.02
N LEU A 582 3.37 22.68 -10.64
CA LEU A 582 3.12 22.43 -12.06
C LEU A 582 1.62 22.41 -12.37
N LEU A 583 0.85 21.65 -11.59
CA LEU A 583 -0.60 21.53 -11.73
C LEU A 583 -1.30 22.89 -11.52
N GLY A 584 -0.92 23.63 -10.47
CA GLY A 584 -1.43 24.98 -10.23
C GLY A 584 -1.13 25.94 -11.39
N THR A 585 0.08 25.89 -11.95
CA THR A 585 0.48 26.71 -13.10
C THR A 585 -0.30 26.34 -14.37
N VAL A 586 -0.59 25.05 -14.59
CA VAL A 586 -1.49 24.62 -15.69
C VAL A 586 -2.87 25.21 -15.50
N PHE A 587 -3.45 25.10 -14.30
CA PHE A 587 -4.80 25.62 -14.03
C PHE A 587 -4.89 27.13 -14.23
N ILE A 588 -3.92 27.89 -13.74
CA ILE A 588 -3.89 29.35 -13.92
C ILE A 588 -3.89 29.72 -15.41
N GLN A 589 -3.02 29.09 -16.21
CA GLN A 589 -2.97 29.35 -17.66
C GLN A 589 -4.25 28.91 -18.37
N TYR A 590 -4.79 27.75 -18.00
CA TYR A 590 -6.00 27.20 -18.58
C TYR A 590 -7.22 28.11 -18.31
N PHE A 591 -7.39 28.56 -17.06
CA PHE A 591 -8.47 29.49 -16.70
C PHE A 591 -8.31 30.84 -17.38
N PHE A 592 -7.10 31.40 -17.42
CA PHE A 592 -6.83 32.64 -18.15
C PHE A 592 -7.20 32.49 -19.63
N TYR A 593 -6.78 31.40 -20.27
CA TYR A 593 -7.01 31.18 -21.68
C TYR A 593 -8.51 31.05 -22.01
N ILE A 594 -9.25 30.24 -21.25
CA ILE A 594 -10.68 29.99 -21.52
C ILE A 594 -11.57 31.16 -21.10
N LEU A 595 -11.35 31.74 -19.92
CA LEU A 595 -12.26 32.74 -19.37
C LEU A 595 -11.99 34.14 -19.92
N ILE A 596 -10.72 34.44 -20.24
CA ILE A 596 -10.30 35.79 -20.63
C ILE A 596 -9.91 35.80 -22.11
N TYR A 597 -8.88 35.05 -22.51
CA TYR A 597 -8.31 35.18 -23.85
C TYR A 597 -9.29 34.79 -24.97
N GLN A 598 -9.88 33.59 -24.90
CA GLN A 598 -10.81 33.12 -25.94
C GLN A 598 -12.09 33.95 -26.02
N ARG A 599 -12.56 34.49 -24.89
CA ARG A 599 -13.83 35.24 -24.84
C ARG A 599 -13.67 36.71 -25.21
N LEU A 600 -12.54 37.32 -24.87
CA LEU A 600 -12.34 38.78 -24.99
C LEU A 600 -11.35 39.17 -26.09
N VAL A 601 -10.49 38.26 -26.53
CA VAL A 601 -9.44 38.55 -27.52
C VAL A 601 -9.75 37.87 -28.85
N GLU A 602 -9.64 36.54 -28.91
CA GLU A 602 -9.76 35.82 -30.17
C GLU A 602 -10.03 34.31 -29.99
N ASP A 603 -10.95 33.76 -30.79
CA ASP A 603 -11.06 32.32 -31.01
C ASP A 603 -10.47 31.92 -32.37
N LYS A 604 -9.20 31.52 -32.36
CA LYS A 604 -8.45 31.13 -33.57
C LYS A 604 -9.06 29.97 -34.34
N ILE A 605 -9.75 29.04 -33.67
CA ILE A 605 -10.33 27.87 -34.34
C ILE A 605 -11.57 28.29 -35.13
N ILE A 606 -12.45 29.09 -34.51
CA ILE A 606 -13.65 29.61 -35.19
C ILE A 606 -13.25 30.54 -36.33
N ASN A 607 -12.32 31.47 -36.08
CA ASN A 607 -11.82 32.39 -37.11
C ASN A 607 -11.25 31.65 -38.33
N PHE A 608 -10.59 30.51 -38.12
CA PHE A 608 -10.07 29.71 -39.21
C PHE A 608 -11.15 28.99 -40.02
N VAL A 609 -12.17 28.46 -39.36
CA VAL A 609 -13.33 27.87 -40.04
C VAL A 609 -14.06 28.93 -40.86
N ASP A 610 -14.21 30.14 -40.31
CA ASP A 610 -14.76 31.29 -41.03
C ASP A 610 -13.90 31.70 -42.23
N LEU A 611 -12.57 31.72 -42.05
CA LEU A 611 -11.63 31.99 -43.12
C LEU A 611 -11.74 30.98 -44.27
N CYS A 612 -11.97 29.69 -43.95
CA CYS A 612 -12.19 28.66 -44.96
C CYS A 612 -13.41 29.00 -45.82
N SER A 613 -14.54 29.36 -45.20
CA SER A 613 -15.76 29.80 -45.93
C SER A 613 -15.56 31.06 -46.73
N PHE A 614 -14.85 32.03 -46.16
CA PHE A 614 -14.56 33.29 -46.83
C PHE A 614 -13.65 33.12 -48.04
N SER A 615 -12.70 32.17 -47.96
CA SER A 615 -11.75 31.87 -49.03
C SER A 615 -12.28 30.86 -50.05
N ASN A 616 -13.52 30.37 -49.89
CA ASN A 616 -14.14 29.33 -50.71
C ASN A 616 -13.34 28.01 -50.72
N ILE A 617 -12.66 27.68 -49.63
CA ILE A 617 -11.77 26.52 -49.53
C ILE A 617 -12.28 25.56 -48.46
N SER A 618 -12.52 24.31 -48.84
CA SER A 618 -12.77 23.23 -47.88
C SER A 618 -11.52 22.39 -47.63
N ILE A 619 -11.46 21.76 -46.46
CA ILE A 619 -10.29 20.99 -46.03
C ILE A 619 -10.71 19.56 -45.70
N PHE A 620 -9.98 18.61 -46.27
CA PHE A 620 -10.02 17.19 -45.93
C PHE A 620 -8.78 16.84 -45.11
N ILE A 621 -8.96 16.29 -43.91
CA ILE A 621 -7.88 15.89 -43.01
C ILE A 621 -8.04 14.40 -42.72
N LEU A 622 -7.24 13.55 -43.35
CA LEU A 622 -7.29 12.11 -43.13
C LEU A 622 -6.23 11.72 -42.09
N ASP A 623 -6.68 11.47 -40.87
CA ASP A 623 -5.82 10.97 -39.80
C ASP A 623 -5.58 9.45 -39.91
N GLN A 624 -6.46 8.74 -40.62
CA GLN A 624 -6.34 7.31 -40.96
C GLN A 624 -6.77 7.07 -42.41
N ASN A 625 -6.53 5.84 -42.90
CA ASN A 625 -6.81 5.47 -44.30
C ASN A 625 -8.29 5.66 -44.74
N ARG A 626 -9.24 5.55 -43.81
CA ARG A 626 -10.69 5.64 -44.10
C ARG A 626 -11.47 6.53 -43.13
N HIS A 627 -10.76 7.27 -42.28
CA HIS A 627 -11.35 8.15 -41.28
C HIS A 627 -10.60 9.47 -41.31
N GLY A 628 -11.32 10.55 -41.05
CA GLY A 628 -10.75 11.88 -41.03
C GLY A 628 -11.78 12.92 -40.62
N TYR A 629 -11.46 14.16 -40.94
CA TYR A 629 -12.25 15.34 -40.62
C TYR A 629 -12.46 16.19 -41.88
N TYR A 630 -13.64 16.79 -41.99
CA TYR A 630 -14.00 17.72 -43.05
C TYR A 630 -14.21 19.09 -42.43
N ILE A 631 -13.62 20.12 -43.02
CA ILE A 631 -14.00 21.50 -42.76
C ILE A 631 -14.65 22.02 -44.05
N HIS A 632 -15.94 22.30 -43.95
CA HIS A 632 -16.72 22.90 -45.02
C HIS A 632 -16.46 24.41 -45.06
N GLY A 633 -15.83 24.85 -46.13
CA GLY A 633 -15.54 26.26 -46.39
C GLY A 633 -16.01 26.70 -47.77
N ARG A 634 -17.10 26.12 -48.29
CA ARG A 634 -17.69 26.65 -49.53
C ARG A 634 -18.41 27.95 -49.19
N SER A 635 -18.10 29.01 -49.92
CA SER A 635 -18.76 30.30 -49.71
C SER A 635 -20.25 30.21 -50.10
N PRO A 636 -21.17 30.76 -49.30
CA PRO A 636 -22.59 30.88 -49.67
C PRO A 636 -22.84 31.63 -50.97
N HIS A 637 -21.90 32.50 -51.35
CA HIS A 637 -21.97 33.32 -52.56
C HIS A 637 -21.33 32.63 -53.78
N GLY A 638 -20.61 31.53 -53.59
CA GLY A 638 -20.03 30.69 -54.64
C GLY A 638 -18.79 31.24 -55.36
N ILE A 639 -18.53 32.55 -55.27
CA ILE A 639 -17.37 33.25 -55.87
C ILE A 639 -16.77 34.18 -54.79
N THR A 640 -15.45 34.15 -54.63
CA THR A 640 -14.75 34.89 -53.57
C THR A 640 -13.67 35.83 -54.06
N ASP A 641 -13.13 35.63 -55.28
CA ASP A 641 -12.20 36.58 -55.89
C ASP A 641 -12.97 37.81 -56.43
N VAL A 642 -13.60 38.59 -55.56
CA VAL A 642 -14.37 39.80 -55.91
C VAL A 642 -13.65 41.06 -55.42
N ASN A 643 -14.07 42.24 -55.90
CA ASN A 643 -13.52 43.49 -55.38
C ASN A 643 -14.00 43.76 -53.95
N ILE A 644 -13.36 44.70 -53.23
CA ILE A 644 -13.69 45.02 -51.84
C ILE A 644 -15.16 45.45 -51.66
N LYS A 645 -15.74 46.15 -52.63
CA LYS A 645 -17.14 46.61 -52.56
C LYS A 645 -18.11 45.43 -52.59
N ASP A 646 -17.90 44.48 -53.50
CA ASP A 646 -18.70 43.27 -53.64
C ASP A 646 -18.55 42.36 -52.42
N MET A 647 -17.34 42.29 -51.87
CA MET A 647 -17.02 41.57 -50.63
C MET A 647 -17.81 42.14 -49.43
N ILE A 648 -17.85 43.47 -49.26
CA ILE A 648 -18.65 44.13 -48.21
C ILE A 648 -20.14 43.86 -48.41
N MET A 649 -20.64 43.96 -49.64
CA MET A 649 -22.06 43.66 -49.94
C MET A 649 -22.42 42.21 -49.63
N ASN A 650 -21.51 41.25 -49.86
CA ASN A 650 -21.71 39.86 -49.50
C ASN A 650 -21.81 39.68 -47.98
N LEU A 651 -20.90 40.29 -47.21
CA LEU A 651 -20.95 40.25 -45.74
C LEU A 651 -22.22 40.90 -45.18
N GLU A 652 -22.71 41.99 -45.78
CA GLU A 652 -24.00 42.60 -45.42
C GLU A 652 -25.20 41.70 -45.72
N ARG A 653 -25.13 40.88 -46.78
CA ARG A 653 -26.16 39.89 -47.09
C ARG A 653 -26.15 38.74 -46.08
N GLU A 654 -24.97 38.27 -45.68
CA GLU A 654 -24.84 37.26 -44.64
C GLU A 654 -25.35 37.77 -43.28
N SER A 655 -25.01 39.01 -42.89
CA SER A 655 -25.45 39.58 -41.60
C SER A 655 -26.96 39.81 -41.52
N ARG A 656 -27.62 40.05 -42.66
CA ARG A 656 -29.07 40.18 -42.79
C ARG A 656 -29.78 38.84 -43.03
N LEU A 657 -29.08 37.71 -42.94
CA LEU A 657 -29.60 36.36 -43.19
C LEU A 657 -30.24 36.20 -44.59
N MET A 658 -29.72 36.91 -45.59
CA MET A 658 -30.21 36.88 -46.98
C MET A 658 -29.42 35.90 -47.87
N SER A 659 -28.54 35.09 -47.28
CA SER A 659 -27.73 34.06 -47.93
C SER A 659 -28.01 32.68 -47.34
N VAL A 660 -27.61 31.63 -48.05
CA VAL A 660 -27.57 30.28 -47.48
C VAL A 660 -26.56 30.28 -46.31
N GLY A 661 -26.82 29.48 -45.27
CA GLY A 661 -25.89 29.31 -44.16
C GLY A 661 -24.53 28.76 -44.62
N ARG A 662 -23.48 28.97 -43.81
CA ARG A 662 -22.11 28.52 -44.11
C ARG A 662 -21.90 27.01 -43.95
N GLY A 663 -22.88 26.26 -43.43
CA GLY A 663 -22.77 24.82 -43.21
C GLY A 663 -22.96 23.97 -44.46
N LEU A 664 -22.54 22.70 -44.37
CA LEU A 664 -22.68 21.73 -45.47
C LEU A 664 -24.15 21.32 -45.71
N GLU A 665 -24.91 21.19 -44.62
CA GLU A 665 -26.34 20.87 -44.66
C GLU A 665 -27.17 22.15 -44.73
N ALA A 666 -28.26 22.13 -45.49
CA ALA A 666 -29.15 23.27 -45.61
C ALA A 666 -29.67 23.68 -44.22
N ASN A 667 -29.46 24.95 -43.85
CA ASN A 667 -29.87 25.55 -42.58
C ASN A 667 -29.09 25.10 -41.33
N SER A 668 -27.98 24.37 -41.46
CA SER A 668 -27.08 24.08 -40.34
C SER A 668 -25.95 25.11 -40.24
N PRO A 669 -25.57 25.57 -39.04
CA PRO A 669 -24.36 26.35 -38.83
C PRO A 669 -23.11 25.46 -38.75
N GLU A 670 -23.24 24.13 -38.73
CA GLU A 670 -22.11 23.23 -38.58
C GLU A 670 -21.25 23.17 -39.84
N GLN A 671 -19.95 23.42 -39.66
CA GLN A 671 -18.97 23.43 -40.74
C GLN A 671 -17.89 22.36 -40.56
N SER A 672 -17.78 21.74 -39.39
CA SER A 672 -16.78 20.71 -39.09
C SER A 672 -17.45 19.35 -38.94
N PHE A 673 -16.99 18.35 -39.68
CA PHE A 673 -17.58 17.01 -39.69
C PHE A 673 -16.54 15.92 -39.48
N ILE A 674 -16.93 14.83 -38.83
CA ILE A 674 -16.14 13.59 -38.81
C ILE A 674 -16.57 12.74 -40.00
N MET A 675 -15.63 12.33 -40.84
CA MET A 675 -15.92 11.57 -42.04
C MET A 675 -15.41 10.13 -41.95
N LYS A 676 -16.18 9.21 -42.54
CA LYS A 676 -15.76 7.84 -42.83
C LYS A 676 -15.88 7.59 -44.33
N ILE A 677 -14.75 7.29 -44.95
CA ILE A 677 -14.62 7.18 -46.41
C ILE A 677 -14.72 5.71 -46.84
N ASN A 678 -15.41 5.46 -47.96
CA ASN A 678 -15.51 4.13 -48.55
C ASN A 678 -14.23 3.72 -49.32
N ARG A 679 -14.06 2.42 -49.59
CA ARG A 679 -12.84 1.91 -50.27
C ARG A 679 -12.65 2.51 -51.67
N THR A 680 -13.74 2.75 -52.39
CA THR A 680 -13.72 3.29 -53.75
C THR A 680 -13.15 4.71 -53.78
N PHE A 681 -13.62 5.58 -52.88
CA PHE A 681 -13.15 6.94 -52.77
C PHE A 681 -11.68 6.99 -52.35
N ARG A 682 -11.24 6.19 -51.36
CA ARG A 682 -9.81 6.17 -50.98
C ARG A 682 -8.92 5.67 -52.13
N SER A 683 -9.37 4.68 -52.89
CA SER A 683 -8.62 4.18 -54.05
C SER A 683 -8.48 5.25 -55.15
N GLN A 684 -9.55 6.02 -55.39
CA GLN A 684 -9.49 7.15 -56.32
C GLN A 684 -8.57 8.26 -55.80
N TYR A 685 -8.64 8.57 -54.51
CA TYR A 685 -7.75 9.52 -53.86
C TYR A 685 -6.28 9.13 -54.00
N ASP A 686 -5.92 7.89 -53.66
CA ASP A 686 -4.55 7.37 -53.77
C ASP A 686 -4.04 7.40 -55.21
N LEU A 687 -4.91 7.14 -56.19
CA LEU A 687 -4.57 7.19 -57.62
C LEU A 687 -4.30 8.62 -58.09
N LEU A 688 -5.07 9.60 -57.63
CA LEU A 688 -4.85 11.02 -57.91
C LEU A 688 -3.56 11.52 -57.24
N PHE A 689 -3.30 11.13 -56.00
CA PHE A 689 -2.11 11.51 -55.25
C PHE A 689 -0.83 10.94 -55.88
N ARG A 690 -0.81 9.64 -56.24
CA ARG A 690 0.33 9.00 -56.93
C ARG A 690 0.66 9.63 -58.29
N LYS A 691 -0.35 10.08 -59.04
CA LYS A 691 -0.13 10.80 -60.31
C LYS A 691 0.55 12.16 -60.11
N TYR A 692 0.41 12.77 -58.94
CA TYR A 692 1.06 14.02 -58.57
C TYR A 692 2.52 13.82 -58.15
N ASP A 693 2.83 12.77 -57.38
CA ASP A 693 4.21 12.46 -56.98
C ASP A 693 5.12 12.09 -58.18
N VAL A 694 4.60 11.33 -59.15
CA VAL A 694 5.36 10.96 -60.36
C VAL A 694 5.66 12.18 -61.27
N ARG A 695 4.91 13.29 -61.12
CA ARG A 695 5.20 14.55 -61.83
C ARG A 695 6.24 15.43 -61.13
N LYS A 696 6.59 15.14 -59.87
CA LYS A 696 7.68 15.82 -59.12
C LYS A 696 9.04 15.13 -59.29
N SER A 697 9.06 13.86 -59.72
CA SER A 697 10.30 13.08 -59.96
C SER A 697 10.78 13.09 -61.41
N LYS A 698 10.03 13.73 -62.31
CA LYS A 698 10.47 14.19 -63.63
C LYS A 698 10.65 15.70 -63.57
#